data_AF-A0A7L2VUM8-F1
#
_entry.id   AF-A0A7L2VUM8-F1
#
_cell.length_a   1.000
_cell.length_b   1.000
_cell.length_c   1.000
_cell.angle_alpha   90.00
_cell.angle_beta   90.00
_cell.angle_gamma   90.00
#
_symmetry.space_group_name_H-M   'P 1'
#
loop_
_entity.id
_entity.type
_entity.pdbx_description
1 polymer ?
#
loop_
_entity_poly.entity_id
_entity_poly.type
_entity_poly.pdbx_seq_one_letter_code
_entity_poly.pdbx_strand_id
1 'polypeptide(L)'
;CSTWGNFHFKNFDGDIFYFPGLCNYIFTSNCKSPYEDFNVQIRRTMVENATIITHVIMKLEGAVIQLTRTSVQLDGKHVQMPYSHMGVLIERSNNYVRVSAKIGLTFLWNEEDALLVELDKKYTNQTCGLCGDFNGIPTFSEFLLGKAKLTPIQFGNKHKMDGPTEQCADPIPPAISTNCSAEFASICETILTSKPFTSCNALVDVENYIETCIQDLCHCHSSMADFCMCNTFAEYSRQCAHAGGQPLNWRTSELCPKSCPFNMQYQECGSPCSDTCSNPERSQLCEDHCTDGCVCPPGKLISYPFLIAKTAYLPFLSPGMVFDDINGAGCIPREKCHCTYEGETYAPGASFSSKCRSCTCVGGEWSCVTQSCPGTCSIEGGSHISTFDEKHYSFFGDCSYVLTKLCDSNEFSVLGDIHKCGLSDTETCLKSIAVSLSGGQTVNPLCIMNNFFQLFDNYSSYILMSLANVTIFRPTSYFIILQTNFGLQLQIQLVPLMQVFIDLDPTHKGQTCGLCGNFNDVQTDDFKTTSGVIEGTSAAFGNTWKTRADCPNAKNTFEDPCTLSIQNDQYAQHWCGLLSDTKGPFAECHSTVNPEVYQKNCMFDTCNCEKSEDCMCAALSSYVRACAAKGVLLPGWRSKACTKYTTLCPKSLKYTYNVDSCQPTCRSLSEPDVTCSIQFVPVDGCTCTNGTYMDDSGKCVPANECPCYYKGTPLSSGEVVHDNGVVCTCTYGKLSCTGEKPEPVCVPPMVYVDCGNATADVIGAGCQKSCQTLDMECYKTHCVSGCVCPHNKVLDGKGGCIAPEDCPCVHNGNFYNPGESIRVGCNNCTCRNRKWHCSQEPCLETCSVYGDGHYTTFDGKRFDFEGDCEYVLVQNYCGQQSMNQGTFRVITENIPCGTTGTTCSKSIKVFLENYELILSDGHSDVIQRAPGGKMPFQIRSMGIYTVVDTTIGVILMWDKKTSIFIKLTPNFQGHVCGLCGNYDGNGNNDFTTRSQSVVGSVLEFANSWKVSSSCPNANRTKDPCTANPYRKAWAQKQCSIITSSVFAKCHSQVEPNEYYQACVDDACACDTGGDCECFCTAVAAYAQACNELDICIAWRTPSICPLFCDYYNPQGECEWHYQPCGAPCMKTCKNPSGRCLHELRGLEGCYPNCPKNKPYFDEETMTCVADCGC
;
A
#
# COMPACT_ATOMS: atom_id res chain seq x y z
N CYS A 1 33.16 20.39 11.74
CA CYS A 1 33.98 21.52 11.27
C CYS A 1 33.07 22.70 10.96
N SER A 2 33.40 23.94 11.36
CA SER A 2 32.58 25.12 11.06
C SER A 2 33.39 26.34 10.62
N THR A 3 32.72 27.31 10.02
CA THR A 3 33.24 28.65 9.75
C THR A 3 32.12 29.67 9.93
N TRP A 4 32.43 30.84 10.48
CA TRP A 4 31.47 31.91 10.81
C TRP A 4 32.16 33.27 10.80
N GLY A 5 31.41 34.35 11.05
CA GLY A 5 31.93 35.66 11.43
C GLY A 5 32.96 36.23 10.44
N ASN A 6 33.91 37.00 10.96
CA ASN A 6 34.97 37.62 10.18
C ASN A 6 36.12 36.63 9.93
N PHE A 7 35.90 35.64 9.06
CA PHE A 7 36.89 34.64 8.64
C PHE A 7 37.44 33.71 9.75
N HIS A 8 36.60 33.37 10.72
CA HIS A 8 36.92 32.35 11.72
C HIS A 8 36.56 30.94 11.21
N PHE A 9 37.40 29.98 11.59
CA PHE A 9 37.31 28.56 11.21
C PHE A 9 37.57 27.68 12.43
N LYS A 10 36.84 26.58 12.55
CA LYS A 10 37.06 25.51 13.52
C LYS A 10 37.17 24.18 12.78
N ASN A 11 38.34 23.52 12.87
CA ASN A 11 38.58 22.23 12.22
C ASN A 11 37.73 21.10 12.84
N PHE A 12 37.91 19.83 12.41
CA PHE A 12 37.19 18.71 13.04
C PHE A 12 37.71 18.37 14.45
N ASP A 13 38.96 18.70 14.75
CA ASP A 13 39.68 18.24 15.94
C ASP A 13 39.67 19.26 17.10
N GLY A 14 39.19 20.49 16.85
CA GLY A 14 38.85 21.51 17.84
C GLY A 14 39.51 22.88 17.64
N ASP A 15 40.60 22.99 16.88
CA ASP A 15 41.37 24.23 16.72
C ASP A 15 40.56 25.34 16.04
N ILE A 16 40.48 26.51 16.69
CA ILE A 16 39.94 27.74 16.12
C ILE A 16 41.09 28.57 15.52
N PHE A 17 40.93 29.03 14.28
CA PHE A 17 41.91 29.88 13.60
C PHE A 17 41.26 30.95 12.71
N TYR A 18 42.02 31.99 12.38
CA TYR A 18 41.62 33.10 11.52
C TYR A 18 42.32 33.01 10.16
N PHE A 19 41.56 33.05 9.07
CA PHE A 19 42.08 32.96 7.70
C PHE A 19 41.31 33.83 6.69
N PRO A 20 41.74 35.07 6.41
CA PRO A 20 41.00 36.05 5.60
C PRO A 20 41.12 35.85 4.08
N GLY A 21 40.95 34.60 3.61
CA GLY A 21 40.98 34.25 2.20
C GLY A 21 39.71 34.66 1.44
N LEU A 22 39.89 35.26 0.25
CA LEU A 22 38.81 35.69 -0.66
C LEU A 22 38.70 34.88 -1.96
N CYS A 23 39.63 33.95 -2.17
CA CYS A 23 39.62 33.00 -3.28
C CYS A 23 38.58 31.89 -3.06
N ASN A 24 38.51 30.93 -3.98
CA ASN A 24 37.86 29.65 -3.75
C ASN A 24 38.83 28.72 -2.97
N TYR A 25 38.34 28.05 -1.93
CA TYR A 25 39.14 27.15 -1.08
C TYR A 25 38.42 25.83 -0.82
N ILE A 26 39.19 24.75 -0.70
CA ILE A 26 38.70 23.44 -0.24
C ILE A 26 38.45 23.54 1.27
N PHE A 27 37.19 23.55 1.65
CA PHE A 27 36.79 23.50 3.06
C PHE A 27 37.06 22.10 3.63
N THR A 28 36.54 21.06 2.97
CA THR A 28 36.86 19.66 3.26
C THR A 28 36.67 18.76 2.04
N SER A 29 37.43 17.67 1.94
CA SER A 29 37.40 16.69 0.85
C SER A 29 37.91 15.33 1.34
N ASN A 30 37.48 14.22 0.72
CA ASN A 30 38.09 12.91 0.92
C ASN A 30 39.38 12.80 0.06
N CYS A 31 40.54 12.79 0.72
CA CYS A 31 41.83 12.95 0.05
C CYS A 31 42.78 11.74 0.20
N LYS A 32 42.43 10.73 1.01
CA LYS A 32 43.27 9.53 1.25
C LYS A 32 42.66 8.23 0.69
N SER A 33 41.49 8.31 0.06
CA SER A 33 40.86 7.24 -0.73
C SER A 33 41.32 7.26 -2.21
N PRO A 34 41.33 6.12 -2.94
CA PRO A 34 41.49 6.11 -4.39
C PRO A 34 40.33 6.79 -5.17
N TYR A 35 39.19 7.02 -4.51
CA TYR A 35 38.04 7.75 -5.04
C TYR A 35 37.71 8.95 -4.14
N GLU A 36 37.41 10.11 -4.74
CA GLU A 36 36.98 11.30 -4.01
C GLU A 36 35.45 11.27 -3.82
N ASP A 37 34.98 10.70 -2.71
CA ASP A 37 33.55 10.61 -2.39
C ASP A 37 32.90 12.00 -2.28
N PHE A 38 33.61 12.96 -1.69
CA PHE A 38 33.16 14.34 -1.54
C PHE A 38 34.26 15.39 -1.69
N ASN A 39 33.86 16.58 -2.13
CA ASN A 39 34.65 17.80 -2.15
C ASN A 39 33.75 19.01 -1.89
N VAL A 40 33.96 19.70 -0.77
CA VAL A 40 33.23 20.91 -0.35
C VAL A 40 34.15 22.12 -0.49
N GLN A 41 33.76 23.07 -1.33
CA GLN A 41 34.50 24.30 -1.62
C GLN A 41 33.67 25.52 -1.23
N ILE A 42 34.33 26.54 -0.70
CA ILE A 42 33.70 27.78 -0.27
C ILE A 42 34.39 29.00 -0.86
N ARG A 43 33.62 30.04 -1.14
CA ARG A 43 34.13 31.34 -1.60
C ARG A 43 33.48 32.50 -0.85
N ARG A 44 34.28 33.22 -0.06
CA ARG A 44 33.85 34.42 0.69
C ARG A 44 34.08 35.69 -0.11
N THR A 45 33.26 36.72 0.13
CA THR A 45 33.49 38.10 -0.31
C THR A 45 33.16 39.10 0.79
N MET A 46 33.56 40.36 0.61
CA MET A 46 33.08 41.48 1.41
C MET A 46 31.93 42.18 0.67
N VAL A 47 30.78 42.34 1.33
CA VAL A 47 29.62 43.09 0.85
C VAL A 47 29.21 44.06 1.94
N GLU A 48 29.18 45.36 1.64
CA GLU A 48 28.80 46.42 2.59
C GLU A 48 29.59 46.41 3.92
N ASN A 49 30.86 45.99 3.89
CA ASN A 49 31.75 45.77 5.05
C ASN A 49 31.38 44.56 5.95
N ALA A 50 30.42 43.72 5.55
CA ALA A 50 30.19 42.40 6.13
C ALA A 50 30.87 41.31 5.27
N THR A 51 31.39 40.27 5.92
CA THR A 51 31.99 39.11 5.27
C THR A 51 30.96 38.00 5.10
N ILE A 52 30.66 37.62 3.87
CA ILE A 52 29.63 36.61 3.54
C ILE A 52 30.21 35.50 2.67
N ILE A 53 29.58 34.33 2.72
CA ILE A 53 29.80 33.25 1.77
C ILE A 53 28.92 33.54 0.54
N THR A 54 29.51 33.52 -0.65
CA THR A 54 28.77 33.83 -1.90
C THR A 54 28.42 32.59 -2.70
N HIS A 55 29.32 31.62 -2.70
CA HIS A 55 29.20 30.38 -3.43
C HIS A 55 29.72 29.25 -2.54
N VAL A 56 28.98 28.16 -2.53
CA VAL A 56 29.45 26.86 -2.05
C VAL A 56 29.31 25.88 -3.20
N ILE A 57 30.36 25.11 -3.47
CA ILE A 57 30.34 24.03 -4.46
C ILE A 57 30.57 22.74 -3.71
N MET A 58 29.64 21.79 -3.86
CA MET A 58 29.77 20.45 -3.29
C MET A 58 29.71 19.43 -4.42
N LYS A 59 30.76 18.64 -4.55
CA LYS A 59 30.77 17.43 -5.36
C LYS A 59 30.51 16.26 -4.42
N LEU A 60 29.46 15.48 -4.66
CA LEU A 60 29.03 14.36 -3.81
C LEU A 60 28.69 13.17 -4.74
N GLU A 61 29.44 12.07 -4.63
CA GLU A 61 29.27 10.82 -5.42
C GLU A 61 29.11 11.01 -6.95
N GLY A 62 29.58 12.13 -7.50
CA GLY A 62 29.51 12.47 -8.93
C GLY A 62 28.55 13.60 -9.28
N ALA A 63 27.57 13.91 -8.42
CA ALA A 63 26.70 15.08 -8.57
C ALA A 63 27.43 16.36 -8.15
N VAL A 64 27.21 17.46 -8.87
CA VAL A 64 27.79 18.79 -8.56
C VAL A 64 26.69 19.76 -8.15
N ILE A 65 26.63 20.04 -6.86
CA ILE A 65 25.72 21.01 -6.24
C ILE A 65 26.42 22.37 -6.16
N GLN A 66 25.74 23.42 -6.61
CA GLN A 66 26.19 24.80 -6.46
C GLN A 66 25.12 25.57 -5.69
N LEU A 67 25.50 26.08 -4.52
CA LEU A 67 24.64 26.88 -3.65
C LEU A 67 25.04 28.35 -3.74
N THR A 68 24.02 29.19 -3.89
CA THR A 68 24.08 30.65 -3.80
C THR A 68 22.91 31.12 -2.93
N ARG A 69 22.98 32.34 -2.38
CA ARG A 69 21.95 32.90 -1.47
C ARG A 69 20.53 32.96 -2.07
N THR A 70 20.37 32.80 -3.38
CA THR A 70 19.06 32.84 -4.07
C THR A 70 18.77 31.62 -4.94
N SER A 71 19.71 30.69 -5.10
CA SER A 71 19.50 29.55 -5.99
C SER A 71 20.38 28.34 -5.65
N VAL A 72 19.77 27.17 -5.82
CA VAL A 72 20.41 25.85 -5.82
C VAL A 72 20.46 25.36 -7.26
N GLN A 73 21.63 24.92 -7.69
CA GLN A 73 21.81 24.21 -8.95
C GLN A 73 22.43 22.84 -8.71
N LEU A 74 22.00 21.85 -9.47
CA LEU A 74 22.56 20.50 -9.51
C LEU A 74 22.89 20.16 -10.96
N ASP A 75 24.15 19.83 -11.23
CA ASP A 75 24.73 19.59 -12.55
C ASP A 75 24.40 20.71 -13.58
N GLY A 76 24.40 21.96 -13.10
CA GLY A 76 24.11 23.16 -13.89
C GLY A 76 22.62 23.42 -14.17
N LYS A 77 21.70 22.62 -13.61
CA LYS A 77 20.25 22.84 -13.69
C LYS A 77 19.73 23.40 -12.37
N HIS A 78 18.83 24.38 -12.43
CA HIS A 78 18.12 24.84 -11.24
C HIS A 78 17.17 23.77 -10.71
N VAL A 79 17.20 23.54 -9.40
CA VAL A 79 16.26 22.67 -8.69
C VAL A 79 15.44 23.51 -7.71
N GLN A 80 14.19 23.11 -7.44
CA GLN A 80 13.41 23.69 -6.35
C GLN A 80 13.64 22.86 -5.09
N MET A 81 13.77 23.55 -3.95
CA MET A 81 13.77 22.91 -2.64
C MET A 81 12.33 22.72 -2.16
N PRO A 82 12.01 21.60 -1.49
CA PRO A 82 12.93 20.50 -1.17
C PRO A 82 13.19 19.57 -2.38
N TYR A 83 14.38 19.00 -2.43
CA TYR A 83 14.85 18.11 -3.49
C TYR A 83 15.49 16.85 -2.88
N SER A 84 15.03 15.66 -3.27
CA SER A 84 15.70 14.39 -2.97
C SER A 84 15.98 13.65 -4.27
N HIS A 85 17.23 13.21 -4.47
CA HIS A 85 17.61 12.32 -5.56
C HIS A 85 19.00 11.71 -5.31
N MET A 86 19.22 10.47 -5.76
CA MET A 86 20.54 9.79 -5.72
C MET A 86 21.24 9.85 -4.34
N GLY A 87 20.49 9.81 -3.23
CA GLY A 87 21.06 9.86 -1.88
C GLY A 87 21.50 11.25 -1.41
N VAL A 88 21.11 12.32 -2.11
CA VAL A 88 21.26 13.71 -1.69
C VAL A 88 19.88 14.31 -1.42
N LEU A 89 19.66 14.75 -0.17
CA LEU A 89 18.51 15.56 0.22
C LEU A 89 18.94 17.01 0.41
N ILE A 90 18.24 17.94 -0.23
CA ILE A 90 18.43 19.40 -0.11
C ILE A 90 17.12 20.02 0.36
N GLU A 91 17.11 20.60 1.56
CA GLU A 91 15.91 21.18 2.17
C GLU A 91 16.20 22.51 2.88
N ARG A 92 15.13 23.23 3.25
CA ARG A 92 15.21 24.30 4.25
C ARG A 92 14.84 23.72 5.61
N SER A 93 15.79 23.75 6.55
CA SER A 93 15.57 23.40 7.96
C SER A 93 15.76 24.66 8.80
N ASN A 94 14.71 25.10 9.49
CA ASN A 94 14.68 26.40 10.17
C ASN A 94 15.15 27.56 9.26
N ASN A 95 16.29 28.18 9.58
CA ASN A 95 16.90 29.28 8.81
C ASN A 95 18.07 28.81 7.90
N TYR A 96 18.25 27.50 7.73
CA TYR A 96 19.39 26.91 7.03
C TYR A 96 18.97 26.26 5.72
N VAL A 97 19.83 26.36 4.71
CA VAL A 97 19.91 25.36 3.64
C VAL A 97 20.67 24.16 4.21
N ARG A 98 19.97 23.02 4.32
CA ARG A 98 20.55 21.74 4.72
C ARG A 98 20.78 20.89 3.48
N VAL A 99 21.96 20.30 3.39
CA VAL A 99 22.25 19.22 2.43
C VAL A 99 22.71 18.01 3.21
N SER A 100 21.91 16.96 3.19
CA SER A 100 22.22 15.66 3.81
C SER A 100 22.55 14.67 2.70
N ALA A 101 23.68 13.97 2.83
CA ALA A 101 24.17 13.04 1.82
C ALA A 101 24.47 11.66 2.42
N LYS A 102 24.02 10.61 1.74
CA LYS A 102 24.11 9.20 2.15
C LYS A 102 25.50 8.70 2.50
N ILE A 103 26.53 9.34 1.98
CA ILE A 103 27.93 9.12 2.38
C ILE A 103 28.17 9.42 3.86
N GLY A 104 27.22 9.99 4.61
CA GLY A 104 27.41 10.38 6.01
C GLY A 104 28.02 11.78 6.10
N LEU A 105 27.51 12.71 5.29
CA LEU A 105 27.88 14.12 5.29
C LEU A 105 26.61 14.95 5.48
N THR A 106 26.59 15.78 6.53
CA THR A 106 25.56 16.81 6.74
C THR A 106 26.20 18.17 6.59
N PHE A 107 25.61 19.00 5.73
CA PHE A 107 26.03 20.37 5.47
C PHE A 107 24.89 21.32 5.84
N LEU A 108 25.21 22.40 6.57
CA LEU A 108 24.26 23.42 7.00
C LEU A 108 24.85 24.81 6.72
N TRP A 109 24.10 25.67 6.02
CA TRP A 109 24.49 27.06 5.74
C TRP A 109 23.32 28.03 5.95
N ASN A 110 23.57 29.11 6.70
CA ASN A 110 22.57 30.15 7.02
C ASN A 110 22.28 31.14 5.88
N GLU A 111 22.74 30.87 4.66
CA GLU A 111 22.71 31.78 3.49
C GLU A 111 23.46 33.13 3.69
N GLU A 112 24.19 33.28 4.80
CA GLU A 112 24.97 34.46 5.19
C GLU A 112 26.47 34.10 5.34
N ASP A 113 26.96 33.97 6.57
CA ASP A 113 28.37 33.85 6.94
C ASP A 113 28.76 32.52 7.62
N ALA A 114 27.77 31.77 8.12
CA ALA A 114 27.97 30.63 9.01
C ALA A 114 27.62 29.30 8.34
N LEU A 115 28.59 28.39 8.33
CA LEU A 115 28.56 27.12 7.63
C LEU A 115 29.15 26.02 8.52
N LEU A 116 28.42 24.92 8.64
CA LEU A 116 28.78 23.73 9.42
C LEU A 116 28.82 22.51 8.49
N VAL A 117 29.84 21.67 8.66
CA VAL A 117 29.92 20.33 8.07
C VAL A 117 30.18 19.30 9.17
N GLU A 118 29.33 18.29 9.19
CA GLU A 118 29.42 17.08 10.02
C GLU A 118 29.75 15.90 9.11
N LEU A 119 30.60 14.99 9.60
CA LEU A 119 31.03 13.78 8.89
C LEU A 119 30.96 12.56 9.79
N ASP A 120 30.56 11.44 9.20
CA ASP A 120 30.64 10.10 9.79
C ASP A 120 32.09 9.75 10.17
N LYS A 121 32.25 9.10 11.34
CA LYS A 121 33.53 8.62 11.89
C LYS A 121 34.30 7.70 10.94
N LYS A 122 33.65 7.06 9.95
CA LYS A 122 34.37 6.28 8.92
C LYS A 122 35.40 7.13 8.15
N TYR A 123 35.23 8.45 8.07
CA TYR A 123 36.18 9.37 7.44
C TYR A 123 37.35 9.81 8.33
N THR A 124 37.45 9.30 9.56
CA THR A 124 38.58 9.57 10.45
C THR A 124 39.92 9.24 9.76
N ASN A 125 40.88 10.16 9.88
CA ASN A 125 42.16 10.18 9.16
C ASN A 125 42.08 10.27 7.62
N GLN A 126 40.92 10.42 6.96
CA GLN A 126 40.82 10.40 5.49
C GLN A 126 40.67 11.78 4.84
N THR A 127 40.28 12.80 5.62
CA THR A 127 39.93 14.12 5.08
C THR A 127 41.16 14.99 4.78
N CYS A 128 40.97 16.02 3.96
CA CYS A 128 41.85 17.18 3.90
C CYS A 128 41.09 18.45 3.52
N GLY A 129 41.70 19.63 3.74
CA GLY A 129 41.06 20.93 3.54
C GLY A 129 41.31 21.85 4.73
N LEU A 130 40.65 23.00 4.75
CA LEU A 130 40.65 23.91 5.91
C LEU A 130 40.14 23.23 7.19
N CYS A 131 39.32 22.18 7.08
CA CYS A 131 38.80 21.41 8.21
C CYS A 131 39.77 20.38 8.83
N GLY A 132 41.00 20.24 8.34
CA GLY A 132 41.96 19.25 8.86
C GLY A 132 41.72 17.82 8.34
N ASP A 133 42.35 16.84 8.99
CA ASP A 133 42.31 15.42 8.57
C ASP A 133 41.51 14.48 9.50
N PHE A 134 40.80 15.05 10.49
CA PHE A 134 39.82 14.37 11.35
C PHE A 134 40.42 13.16 12.06
N ASN A 135 41.54 13.38 12.75
CA ASN A 135 42.34 12.33 13.38
C ASN A 135 42.06 12.15 14.89
N GLY A 136 41.34 13.09 15.52
CA GLY A 136 40.97 13.10 16.93
C GLY A 136 42.05 13.65 17.88
N ILE A 137 43.09 14.32 17.38
CA ILE A 137 44.22 14.85 18.14
C ILE A 137 44.10 16.38 18.25
N PRO A 138 43.66 16.96 19.39
CA PRO A 138 43.25 18.37 19.47
C PRO A 138 44.38 19.41 19.48
N THR A 139 45.59 19.09 19.00
CA THR A 139 46.75 20.00 19.12
C THR A 139 47.74 19.89 17.96
N PHE A 140 47.67 20.87 17.04
CA PHE A 140 48.74 21.30 16.12
C PHE A 140 49.21 20.31 15.02
N SER A 141 48.65 19.12 14.85
CA SER A 141 49.05 18.17 13.80
C SER A 141 48.86 18.74 12.38
N GLU A 142 47.81 19.52 12.19
CA GLU A 142 47.28 20.04 10.93
C GLU A 142 48.18 21.18 10.42
N PHE A 143 48.76 21.92 11.36
CA PHE A 143 49.75 22.97 11.12
C PHE A 143 51.19 22.44 11.01
N LEU A 144 51.44 21.12 11.11
CA LEU A 144 52.79 20.56 11.02
C LEU A 144 53.07 19.94 9.65
N LEU A 145 53.89 20.62 8.84
CA LEU A 145 54.45 20.07 7.62
C LEU A 145 55.82 19.43 7.90
N GLY A 146 55.78 18.14 8.30
CA GLY A 146 56.97 17.36 8.67
C GLY A 146 57.54 17.78 10.03
N LYS A 147 58.42 18.80 10.05
CA LYS A 147 58.95 19.41 11.29
C LYS A 147 58.72 20.93 11.37
N ALA A 148 58.11 21.53 10.35
CA ALA A 148 57.85 22.97 10.30
C ALA A 148 56.41 23.27 10.71
N LYS A 149 56.22 24.21 11.64
CA LYS A 149 54.91 24.74 12.02
C LYS A 149 54.50 25.85 11.06
N LEU A 150 53.39 25.64 10.35
CA LEU A 150 52.75 26.60 9.46
C LEU A 150 51.99 27.65 10.28
N THR A 151 51.88 28.87 9.74
CA THR A 151 50.89 29.85 10.23
C THR A 151 49.50 29.56 9.65
N PRO A 152 48.40 30.05 10.27
CA PRO A 152 47.06 29.92 9.70
C PRO A 152 46.93 30.42 8.25
N ILE A 153 47.65 31.49 7.90
CA ILE A 153 47.72 32.01 6.52
C ILE A 153 48.39 31.01 5.57
N GLN A 154 49.53 30.42 5.97
CA GLN A 154 50.24 29.44 5.16
C GLN A 154 49.46 28.13 5.01
N PHE A 155 48.76 27.72 6.08
CA PHE A 155 47.86 26.57 6.07
C PHE A 155 46.69 26.81 5.10
N GLY A 156 45.96 27.92 5.23
CA GLY A 156 44.81 28.20 4.36
C GLY A 156 45.18 28.36 2.88
N ASN A 157 46.32 29.00 2.56
CA ASN A 157 46.77 29.14 1.17
C ASN A 157 47.11 27.80 0.50
N LYS A 158 47.48 26.76 1.27
CA LYS A 158 47.69 25.39 0.76
C LYS A 158 46.41 24.76 0.19
N HIS A 159 45.23 25.24 0.62
CA HIS A 159 43.92 24.72 0.24
C HIS A 159 43.19 25.60 -0.80
N LYS A 160 43.92 26.53 -1.42
CA LYS A 160 43.43 27.42 -2.48
C LYS A 160 43.23 26.69 -3.80
N MET A 161 42.13 27.01 -4.49
CA MET A 161 41.78 26.48 -5.80
C MET A 161 41.55 27.63 -6.78
N ASP A 162 42.57 27.98 -7.56
CA ASP A 162 42.43 28.95 -8.67
C ASP A 162 41.74 28.29 -9.88
N GLY A 163 40.78 29.00 -10.48
CA GLY A 163 40.15 28.57 -11.73
C GLY A 163 41.07 28.72 -12.94
N PRO A 164 40.83 28.05 -14.07
CA PRO A 164 41.73 28.06 -15.24
C PRO A 164 41.91 29.44 -15.90
N THR A 165 41.05 30.41 -15.56
CA THR A 165 41.12 31.82 -16.00
C THR A 165 41.20 32.81 -14.83
N GLU A 166 41.29 32.33 -13.59
CA GLU A 166 41.33 33.15 -12.39
C GLU A 166 42.72 33.06 -11.76
N GLN A 167 43.26 34.19 -11.32
CA GLN A 167 44.52 34.24 -10.61
C GLN A 167 44.32 35.10 -9.36
N CYS A 168 43.85 34.47 -8.29
CA CYS A 168 43.51 35.17 -7.07
C CYS A 168 44.78 35.52 -6.27
N ALA A 169 44.75 36.62 -5.51
CA ALA A 169 45.86 37.00 -4.63
C ALA A 169 45.79 36.25 -3.29
N ASP A 170 46.94 35.95 -2.70
CA ASP A 170 46.99 35.42 -1.32
C ASP A 170 46.69 36.54 -0.31
N PRO A 171 46.00 36.26 0.80
CA PRO A 171 45.73 37.23 1.85
C PRO A 171 47.02 37.73 2.50
N ILE A 172 47.09 39.05 2.68
CA ILE A 172 48.21 39.71 3.38
C ILE A 172 48.07 39.42 4.89
N PRO A 173 49.13 38.95 5.58
CA PRO A 173 49.09 38.79 7.03
C PRO A 173 48.73 40.12 7.71
N PRO A 174 47.81 40.14 8.71
CA PRO A 174 47.45 41.36 9.39
C PRO A 174 48.70 42.01 10.01
N ALA A 175 48.84 43.33 9.86
CA ALA A 175 49.93 44.06 10.46
C ALA A 175 49.81 43.97 11.99
N ILE A 176 50.83 43.44 12.66
CA ILE A 176 50.81 43.18 14.10
C ILE A 176 50.88 44.50 14.90
N SER A 177 49.73 45.16 15.04
CA SER A 177 49.41 46.00 16.19
C SER A 177 47.95 46.46 16.17
N THR A 178 47.21 46.15 17.24
CA THR A 178 46.20 47.05 17.77
C THR A 178 46.04 46.74 19.26
N ASN A 179 46.19 47.75 20.12
CA ASN A 179 45.69 47.63 21.50
C ASN A 179 44.17 47.60 21.40
N CYS A 180 43.60 46.39 21.36
CA CYS A 180 42.16 46.24 21.30
C CYS A 180 41.54 46.72 22.63
N SER A 181 40.35 47.32 22.57
CA SER A 181 39.78 47.98 23.75
C SER A 181 39.51 46.98 24.87
N ALA A 182 39.92 47.31 26.10
CA ALA A 182 39.54 46.55 27.29
C ALA A 182 38.01 46.50 27.49
N GLU A 183 37.29 47.45 26.89
CA GLU A 183 35.83 47.49 26.82
C GLU A 183 35.26 46.32 26.00
N PHE A 184 35.90 45.95 24.88
CA PHE A 184 35.48 44.80 24.06
C PHE A 184 35.71 43.47 24.78
N ALA A 185 36.84 43.32 25.49
CA ALA A 185 37.08 42.16 26.33
C ALA A 185 36.00 42.00 27.42
N SER A 186 35.67 43.11 28.11
CA SER A 186 34.60 43.14 29.12
C SER A 186 33.22 42.75 28.55
N ILE A 187 32.88 43.20 27.33
CA ILE A 187 31.61 42.84 26.67
C ILE A 187 31.58 41.34 26.33
N CYS A 188 32.61 40.81 25.66
CA CYS A 188 32.69 39.41 25.28
C CYS A 188 32.63 38.47 26.49
N GLU A 189 33.41 38.76 27.53
CA GLU A 189 33.42 37.99 28.79
C GLU A 189 32.05 38.05 29.50
N THR A 190 31.46 39.24 29.63
CA THR A 190 30.17 39.42 30.31
C THR A 190 29.03 38.68 29.61
N ILE A 191 28.98 38.69 28.26
CA ILE A 191 27.90 38.02 27.52
C ILE A 191 28.10 36.50 27.50
N LEU A 192 29.29 35.99 27.14
CA LEU A 192 29.51 34.55 27.01
C LEU A 192 29.44 33.79 28.34
N THR A 193 29.79 34.44 29.46
CA THR A 193 29.62 33.86 30.82
C THR A 193 28.23 34.08 31.42
N SER A 194 27.31 34.76 30.72
CA SER A 194 26.00 35.12 31.26
C SER A 194 25.03 33.93 31.41
N LYS A 195 23.92 34.16 32.13
CA LYS A 195 22.92 33.12 32.45
C LYS A 195 22.41 32.31 31.24
N PRO A 196 22.12 32.90 30.06
CA PRO A 196 21.73 32.13 28.88
C PRO A 196 22.67 31.00 28.45
N PHE A 197 23.98 31.15 28.71
CA PHE A 197 25.02 30.19 28.33
C PHE A 197 25.48 29.28 29.47
N THR A 198 24.78 29.26 30.62
CA THR A 198 25.24 28.48 31.79
C THR A 198 25.33 26.97 31.53
N SER A 199 24.49 26.40 30.66
CA SER A 199 24.62 25.00 30.22
C SER A 199 25.80 24.76 29.26
N CYS A 200 26.25 25.81 28.58
CA CYS A 200 27.26 25.75 27.54
C CYS A 200 28.67 25.72 28.12
N ASN A 201 28.91 26.52 29.16
CA ASN A 201 30.21 26.63 29.85
C ASN A 201 30.66 25.31 30.53
N ALA A 202 29.79 24.29 30.60
CA ALA A 202 30.10 22.95 31.10
C ALA A 202 30.46 21.94 29.99
N LEU A 203 30.21 22.29 28.72
CA LEU A 203 30.33 21.40 27.55
C LEU A 203 31.31 21.92 26.50
N VAL A 204 31.43 23.24 26.36
CA VAL A 204 32.28 23.92 25.37
C VAL A 204 33.13 24.96 26.09
N ASP A 205 34.45 24.81 25.97
CA ASP A 205 35.47 25.76 26.42
C ASP A 205 35.15 27.18 25.88
N VAL A 206 34.91 28.12 26.81
CA VAL A 206 34.39 29.46 26.49
C VAL A 206 35.50 30.46 26.21
N GLU A 207 36.69 30.25 26.78
CA GLU A 207 37.86 31.13 26.67
C GLU A 207 38.26 31.33 25.20
N ASN A 208 38.28 30.27 24.38
CA ASN A 208 38.60 30.38 22.95
C ASN A 208 37.57 31.25 22.18
N TYR A 209 36.30 31.23 22.59
CA TYR A 209 35.25 32.04 21.97
C TYR A 209 35.25 33.49 22.50
N ILE A 210 35.70 33.73 23.73
CA ILE A 210 35.98 35.08 24.24
C ILE A 210 37.14 35.71 23.46
N GLU A 211 38.25 34.99 23.27
CA GLU A 211 39.36 35.48 22.44
C GLU A 211 38.95 35.74 20.99
N THR A 212 38.13 34.86 20.41
CA THR A 212 37.56 35.03 19.07
C THR A 212 36.66 36.27 18.99
N CYS A 213 35.75 36.46 19.95
CA CYS A 213 34.86 37.63 20.02
C CYS A 213 35.64 38.95 20.11
N ILE A 214 36.72 38.96 20.90
CA ILE A 214 37.64 40.10 20.97
C ILE A 214 38.24 40.34 19.58
N GLN A 215 38.82 39.31 18.94
CA GLN A 215 39.42 39.44 17.61
C GLN A 215 38.44 39.91 16.53
N ASP A 216 37.20 39.42 16.51
CA ASP A 216 36.13 39.91 15.64
C ASP A 216 35.94 41.42 15.84
N LEU A 217 35.74 41.88 17.09
CA LEU A 217 35.58 43.30 17.42
C LEU A 217 36.82 44.16 17.11
N CYS A 218 38.04 43.61 17.20
CA CYS A 218 39.26 44.34 16.83
C CYS A 218 39.38 44.58 15.32
N HIS A 219 38.96 43.61 14.50
CA HIS A 219 39.12 43.64 13.03
C HIS A 219 37.88 44.17 12.30
N CYS A 220 36.73 44.22 12.96
CA CYS A 220 35.48 44.70 12.39
C CYS A 220 35.46 46.24 12.28
N HIS A 221 34.77 46.76 11.27
CA HIS A 221 34.52 48.20 11.17
C HIS A 221 33.59 48.65 12.31
N SER A 222 33.82 49.82 12.91
CA SER A 222 33.09 50.26 14.11
C SER A 222 31.57 50.39 13.91
N SER A 223 31.10 50.60 12.67
CA SER A 223 29.67 50.60 12.33
C SER A 223 29.03 49.21 12.20
N MET A 224 29.83 48.14 12.29
CA MET A 224 29.43 46.73 12.18
C MET A 224 29.80 45.93 13.44
N ALA A 225 30.26 46.59 14.51
CA ALA A 225 30.71 45.95 15.74
C ALA A 225 29.67 44.98 16.31
N ASP A 226 28.39 45.38 16.32
CA ASP A 226 27.27 44.51 16.71
C ASP A 226 27.22 43.26 15.84
N PHE A 227 27.18 43.40 14.50
CA PHE A 227 27.11 42.27 13.57
C PHE A 227 28.24 41.26 13.78
N CYS A 228 29.49 41.73 13.85
CA CYS A 228 30.65 40.84 14.03
C CYS A 228 30.60 40.10 15.38
N MET A 229 30.27 40.80 16.47
CA MET A 229 30.11 40.20 17.80
C MET A 229 28.96 39.18 17.85
N CYS A 230 27.81 39.50 17.25
CA CYS A 230 26.64 38.62 17.21
C CYS A 230 26.94 37.25 16.57
N ASN A 231 27.87 37.19 15.62
CA ASN A 231 28.15 35.97 14.86
C ASN A 231 28.98 34.97 15.70
N THR A 232 29.94 35.43 16.49
CA THR A 232 30.67 34.55 17.44
C THR A 232 29.80 34.14 18.64
N PHE A 233 28.88 35.00 19.12
CA PHE A 233 27.89 34.59 20.12
C PHE A 233 26.92 33.51 19.58
N ALA A 234 26.48 33.66 18.32
CA ALA A 234 25.66 32.66 17.64
C ALA A 234 26.40 31.33 17.44
N GLU A 235 27.68 31.37 17.06
CA GLU A 235 28.48 30.14 16.93
C GLU A 235 28.66 29.45 18.29
N TYR A 236 28.94 30.18 19.37
CA TYR A 236 29.04 29.57 20.70
C TYR A 236 27.72 28.89 21.12
N SER A 237 26.58 29.54 20.83
CA SER A 237 25.24 28.96 21.01
C SER A 237 25.05 27.64 20.25
N ARG A 238 25.42 27.60 18.95
CA ARG A 238 25.32 26.38 18.12
C ARG A 238 26.23 25.27 18.59
N GLN A 239 27.47 25.59 18.91
CA GLN A 239 28.46 24.61 19.37
C GLN A 239 28.05 24.03 20.72
N CYS A 240 27.41 24.83 21.58
CA CYS A 240 26.76 24.37 22.80
C CYS A 240 25.59 23.41 22.53
N ALA A 241 24.68 23.75 21.62
CA ALA A 241 23.55 22.89 21.25
C ALA A 241 24.02 21.56 20.62
N HIS A 242 25.00 21.61 19.72
CA HIS A 242 25.64 20.46 19.10
C HIS A 242 26.36 19.54 20.12
N ALA A 243 26.93 20.11 21.18
CA ALA A 243 27.52 19.36 22.29
C ALA A 243 26.48 18.76 23.28
N GLY A 244 25.18 18.88 22.99
CA GLY A 244 24.09 18.40 23.85
C GLY A 244 23.62 19.39 24.93
N GLY A 245 24.05 20.66 24.84
CA GLY A 245 23.58 21.74 25.70
C GLY A 245 22.23 22.31 25.26
N GLN A 246 21.62 23.14 26.11
CA GLN A 246 20.37 23.85 25.81
C GLN A 246 20.54 25.35 26.06
N PRO A 247 21.16 26.10 25.14
CA PRO A 247 21.31 27.55 25.27
C PRO A 247 19.93 28.22 25.37
N LEU A 248 19.78 29.13 26.32
CA LEU A 248 18.57 29.96 26.40
C LEU A 248 18.67 31.13 25.42
N ASN A 249 17.53 31.72 25.07
CA ASN A 249 17.48 32.92 24.23
C ASN A 249 18.29 34.07 24.84
N TRP A 250 19.47 34.33 24.28
CA TRP A 250 20.37 35.43 24.66
C TRP A 250 20.11 36.71 23.86
N ARG A 251 19.50 36.58 22.66
CA ARG A 251 19.08 37.72 21.84
C ARG A 251 17.94 38.50 22.50
N THR A 252 18.00 39.82 22.39
CA THR A 252 16.98 40.75 22.89
C THR A 252 16.65 41.80 21.81
N SER A 253 15.75 42.74 22.12
CA SER A 253 15.49 43.90 21.25
C SER A 253 16.69 44.85 21.12
N GLU A 254 17.65 44.78 22.04
CA GLU A 254 18.83 45.65 22.11
C GLU A 254 20.13 44.89 21.76
N LEU A 255 20.13 43.56 21.88
CA LEU A 255 21.28 42.71 21.59
C LEU A 255 20.93 41.68 20.50
N CYS A 256 21.50 41.87 19.31
CA CYS A 256 21.44 40.93 18.18
C CYS A 256 20.02 40.47 17.78
N PRO A 257 19.02 41.37 17.66
CA PRO A 257 17.63 40.99 17.36
C PRO A 257 17.51 40.25 16.03
N LYS A 258 16.73 39.17 16.01
CA LYS A 258 16.32 38.45 14.79
C LYS A 258 14.79 38.52 14.65
N SER A 259 14.32 38.80 13.45
CA SER A 259 12.91 38.71 13.07
C SER A 259 12.63 37.34 12.42
N CYS A 260 11.42 36.83 12.64
CA CYS A 260 10.94 35.60 12.01
C CYS A 260 9.80 35.90 11.02
N PRO A 261 9.62 35.06 9.99
CA PRO A 261 8.46 35.16 9.12
C PRO A 261 7.17 34.78 9.86
N PHE A 262 6.03 35.23 9.33
CA PHE A 262 4.70 35.00 9.89
C PHE A 262 4.60 35.44 11.36
N ASN A 263 4.06 34.58 12.23
CA ASN A 263 3.95 34.72 13.67
C ASN A 263 4.86 33.74 14.44
N MET A 264 5.90 33.22 13.78
CA MET A 264 6.91 32.35 14.39
C MET A 264 7.77 33.13 15.41
N GLN A 265 8.40 32.42 16.33
CA GLN A 265 9.29 33.00 17.34
C GLN A 265 10.69 32.41 17.21
N TYR A 266 11.71 33.26 17.33
CA TYR A 266 13.10 32.82 17.29
C TYR A 266 13.48 32.12 18.61
N GLN A 267 14.16 30.98 18.50
CA GLN A 267 14.74 30.25 19.62
C GLN A 267 16.19 29.85 19.30
N GLU A 268 17.05 29.85 20.30
CA GLU A 268 18.46 29.40 20.18
C GLU A 268 18.59 27.87 20.21
N CYS A 269 17.60 27.17 20.75
CA CYS A 269 17.53 25.72 20.84
C CYS A 269 16.09 25.28 20.54
N GLY A 270 15.70 25.34 19.26
CA GLY A 270 14.43 24.84 18.75
C GLY A 270 14.57 23.46 18.10
N SER A 271 13.48 22.70 18.02
CA SER A 271 13.46 21.48 17.19
C SER A 271 13.63 21.87 15.72
N PRO A 272 14.59 21.28 14.97
CA PRO A 272 14.64 21.46 13.50
C PRO A 272 13.48 20.76 12.79
N CYS A 273 12.85 19.79 13.44
CA CYS A 273 11.60 19.19 12.99
C CYS A 273 10.40 19.97 13.56
N SER A 274 9.81 20.87 12.77
CA SER A 274 8.60 21.60 13.16
C SER A 274 7.35 20.71 13.05
N ASP A 275 6.48 20.74 14.06
CA ASP A 275 5.15 20.14 14.00
C ASP A 275 4.24 20.90 13.03
N THR A 276 3.50 20.19 12.20
CA THR A 276 2.67 20.77 11.15
C THR A 276 1.20 20.31 11.22
N CYS A 277 0.33 20.89 10.40
CA CYS A 277 -1.06 20.44 10.31
C CYS A 277 -1.18 19.03 9.72
N SER A 278 -0.32 18.65 8.78
CA SER A 278 -0.30 17.27 8.25
C SER A 278 0.38 16.28 9.21
N ASN A 279 1.44 16.68 9.92
CA ASN A 279 2.12 15.84 10.91
C ASN A 279 2.36 16.58 12.24
N PRO A 280 1.40 16.53 13.19
CA PRO A 280 1.44 17.28 14.44
C PRO A 280 2.36 16.69 15.52
N GLU A 281 3.08 15.61 15.23
CA GLU A 281 4.00 14.93 16.17
C GLU A 281 5.45 14.82 15.63
N ARG A 282 5.77 15.54 14.55
CA ARG A 282 7.07 15.44 13.87
C ARG A 282 8.24 15.76 14.79
N SER A 283 8.09 16.70 15.72
CA SER A 283 9.13 17.10 16.68
C SER A 283 9.56 15.95 17.61
N GLN A 284 8.67 15.01 17.91
CA GLN A 284 8.97 13.85 18.76
C GLN A 284 9.88 12.81 18.06
N LEU A 285 9.90 12.83 16.72
CA LEU A 285 10.74 11.94 15.90
C LEU A 285 12.07 12.56 15.52
N CYS A 286 12.34 13.81 15.90
CA CYS A 286 13.58 14.47 15.51
C CYS A 286 14.80 13.78 16.13
N GLU A 287 15.69 13.26 15.28
CA GLU A 287 16.99 12.68 15.66
C GLU A 287 18.09 13.74 15.79
N ASP A 288 17.87 14.91 15.18
CA ASP A 288 18.80 16.04 15.24
C ASP A 288 18.80 16.71 16.62
N HIS A 289 19.97 17.22 17.01
CA HIS A 289 20.09 18.16 18.11
C HIS A 289 19.30 19.45 17.83
N CYS A 290 18.94 20.19 18.88
CA CYS A 290 18.25 21.46 18.69
C CYS A 290 19.13 22.47 17.92
N THR A 291 18.51 23.31 17.09
CA THR A 291 19.20 24.33 16.28
C THR A 291 18.59 25.70 16.50
N ASP A 292 19.35 26.77 16.21
CA ASP A 292 18.83 28.13 16.30
C ASP A 292 17.95 28.46 15.09
N GLY A 293 16.80 29.10 15.33
CA GLY A 293 15.85 29.33 14.24
C GLY A 293 14.47 29.79 14.65
N CYS A 294 13.61 29.95 13.65
CA CYS A 294 12.22 30.34 13.81
C CYS A 294 11.34 29.10 13.97
N VAL A 295 10.64 28.99 15.11
CA VAL A 295 9.75 27.87 15.43
C VAL A 295 8.36 28.36 15.82
N CYS A 296 7.35 27.48 15.78
CA CYS A 296 6.01 27.84 16.23
C CYS A 296 5.92 28.00 17.75
N PRO A 297 5.09 28.93 18.26
CA PRO A 297 5.01 29.17 19.70
C PRO A 297 4.45 27.95 20.48
N PRO A 298 5.13 27.50 21.55
CA PRO A 298 4.61 26.44 22.40
C PRO A 298 3.38 26.90 23.19
N GLY A 299 2.56 25.92 23.62
CA GLY A 299 1.37 26.17 24.44
C GLY A 299 1.75 26.82 25.77
N LYS A 300 1.04 27.89 26.15
CA LYS A 300 1.28 28.64 27.39
C LYS A 300 0.32 28.19 28.49
N LEU A 301 0.84 27.97 29.70
CA LEU A 301 0.01 27.87 30.90
C LEU A 301 -0.67 29.23 31.16
N ILE A 302 -1.98 29.31 30.96
CA ILE A 302 -2.77 30.52 31.26
C ILE A 302 -3.25 30.43 32.71
N SER A 303 -2.56 31.12 33.61
CA SER A 303 -3.07 31.39 34.96
C SER A 303 -3.76 32.76 34.97
N TYR A 304 -5.09 32.79 35.14
CA TYR A 304 -5.84 34.03 35.34
C TYR A 304 -5.70 34.53 36.79
N PRO A 305 -5.23 35.76 37.03
CA PRO A 305 -5.25 36.36 38.36
C PRO A 305 -6.61 37.01 38.63
N PHE A 306 -7.64 36.19 38.91
CA PHE A 306 -8.90 36.69 39.47
C PHE A 306 -9.22 36.00 40.79
N LEU A 307 -9.16 36.78 41.87
CA LEU A 307 -9.67 36.40 43.18
C LEU A 307 -11.19 36.24 43.09
N ILE A 308 -11.72 35.05 43.43
CA ILE A 308 -12.84 34.82 44.37
C ILE A 308 -13.11 33.30 44.49
N ALA A 309 -13.26 32.84 45.74
CA ALA A 309 -13.79 31.54 46.19
C ALA A 309 -13.00 30.25 45.89
N LYS A 310 -13.02 29.35 46.89
CA LYS A 310 -12.33 28.04 46.91
C LYS A 310 -13.09 26.97 46.12
N THR A 311 -12.69 26.72 44.88
CA THR A 311 -12.96 25.44 44.17
C THR A 311 -11.83 25.18 43.16
N ALA A 312 -11.55 23.92 42.88
CA ALA A 312 -10.35 23.41 42.20
C ALA A 312 -9.77 24.29 41.07
N TYR A 313 -8.49 24.68 41.22
CA TYR A 313 -7.70 25.24 40.14
C TYR A 313 -7.27 24.12 39.18
N LEU A 314 -7.89 24.05 37.99
CA LEU A 314 -7.32 23.37 36.83
C LEU A 314 -6.66 24.45 35.95
N PRO A 315 -5.35 24.39 35.67
CA PRO A 315 -4.71 25.31 34.74
C PRO A 315 -5.16 24.98 33.32
N PHE A 316 -5.73 25.95 32.62
CA PHE A 316 -5.91 25.86 31.18
C PHE A 316 -4.56 26.10 30.50
N LEU A 317 -3.98 25.06 29.89
CA LEU A 317 -2.97 25.28 28.84
C LEU A 317 -3.69 25.88 27.63
N SER A 318 -3.08 26.89 27.00
CA SER A 318 -3.39 27.16 25.60
C SER A 318 -2.85 25.99 24.76
N PRO A 319 -3.57 25.56 23.70
CA PRO A 319 -2.99 24.63 22.74
C PRO A 319 -1.68 25.19 22.17
N GLY A 320 -0.74 24.30 21.87
CA GLY A 320 0.45 24.65 21.07
C GLY A 320 0.05 25.00 19.64
N MET A 321 0.86 25.82 18.98
CA MET A 321 0.65 26.12 17.56
C MET A 321 1.49 25.19 16.68
N VAL A 322 0.90 24.73 15.58
CA VAL A 322 1.56 23.95 14.53
C VAL A 322 1.70 24.82 13.28
N PHE A 323 2.67 24.50 12.41
CA PHE A 323 2.84 25.19 11.14
C PHE A 323 1.80 24.71 10.11
N ASP A 324 1.09 25.65 9.49
CA ASP A 324 0.13 25.37 8.43
C ASP A 324 0.84 25.07 7.11
N ASP A 325 1.24 23.81 6.94
CA ASP A 325 1.82 23.26 5.72
C ASP A 325 0.77 22.96 4.63
N ILE A 326 -0.52 23.20 4.89
CA ILE A 326 -1.62 22.98 3.95
C ILE A 326 -1.95 24.27 3.18
N ASN A 327 -2.12 25.40 3.87
CA ASN A 327 -2.41 26.70 3.22
C ASN A 327 -1.29 27.75 3.36
N GLY A 328 -0.23 27.47 4.13
CA GLY A 328 0.88 28.41 4.31
C GLY A 328 0.58 29.62 5.20
N ALA A 329 -0.42 29.55 6.09
CA ALA A 329 -0.83 30.68 6.94
C ALA A 329 0.14 31.00 8.11
N GLY A 330 1.25 30.27 8.25
CA GLY A 330 2.16 30.36 9.39
C GLY A 330 1.73 29.45 10.54
N CYS A 331 1.94 29.87 11.79
CA CYS A 331 1.60 29.04 12.95
C CYS A 331 0.14 29.22 13.36
N ILE A 332 -0.64 28.13 13.36
CA ILE A 332 -2.05 28.13 13.75
C ILE A 332 -2.33 27.14 14.90
N PRO A 333 -3.36 27.38 15.72
CA PRO A 333 -3.86 26.36 16.66
C PRO A 333 -4.33 25.11 15.90
N ARG A 334 -4.04 23.91 16.44
CA ARG A 334 -4.36 22.63 15.78
C ARG A 334 -5.83 22.50 15.40
N GLU A 335 -6.75 23.06 16.18
CA GLU A 335 -8.19 23.02 15.92
C GLU A 335 -8.60 23.76 14.63
N LYS A 336 -7.69 24.59 14.08
CA LYS A 336 -7.87 25.33 12.82
C LYS A 336 -7.20 24.67 11.61
N CYS A 337 -6.52 23.53 11.79
CA CYS A 337 -5.94 22.79 10.67
C CYS A 337 -7.04 22.30 9.72
N HIS A 338 -6.82 22.55 8.43
CA HIS A 338 -7.68 22.09 7.34
C HIS A 338 -7.45 20.61 7.08
N CYS A 339 -8.41 19.94 6.46
CA CYS A 339 -8.30 18.53 6.08
C CYS A 339 -8.24 18.39 4.56
N THR A 340 -7.53 17.39 4.06
CA THR A 340 -7.46 17.10 2.62
C THR A 340 -8.25 15.83 2.28
N TYR A 341 -8.89 15.82 1.10
CA TYR A 341 -9.63 14.67 0.60
C TYR A 341 -9.78 14.73 -0.93
N GLU A 342 -9.37 13.69 -1.65
CA GLU A 342 -9.40 13.60 -3.13
C GLU A 342 -8.63 14.77 -3.79
N GLY A 343 -7.55 15.22 -3.15
CA GLY A 343 -6.74 16.37 -3.58
C GLY A 343 -7.31 17.76 -3.23
N GLU A 344 -8.56 17.84 -2.77
CA GLU A 344 -9.20 19.11 -2.37
C GLU A 344 -8.99 19.43 -0.87
N THR A 345 -9.04 20.72 -0.53
CA THR A 345 -8.79 21.22 0.84
C THR A 345 -10.06 21.73 1.51
N TYR A 346 -10.34 21.25 2.72
CA TYR A 346 -11.58 21.48 3.46
C TYR A 346 -11.31 22.25 4.76
N ALA A 347 -12.10 23.29 5.01
CA ALA A 347 -12.02 24.09 6.23
C ALA A 347 -12.47 23.30 7.48
N PRO A 348 -11.98 23.64 8.68
CA PRO A 348 -12.49 23.07 9.93
C PRO A 348 -14.02 23.19 10.05
N GLY A 349 -14.69 22.09 10.38
CA GLY A 349 -16.15 22.01 10.44
C GLY A 349 -16.85 21.85 9.08
N ALA A 350 -16.13 21.89 7.95
CA ALA A 350 -16.68 21.47 6.66
C ALA A 350 -16.86 19.95 6.62
N SER A 351 -17.86 19.49 5.87
CA SER A 351 -18.22 18.08 5.76
C SER A 351 -18.40 17.65 4.31
N PHE A 352 -17.99 16.42 4.00
CA PHE A 352 -18.39 15.73 2.77
C PHE A 352 -19.19 14.46 3.12
N SER A 353 -19.98 14.00 2.15
CA SER A 353 -20.76 12.77 2.27
C SER A 353 -20.66 11.96 0.99
N SER A 354 -20.31 10.67 1.10
CA SER A 354 -20.53 9.69 0.03
C SER A 354 -21.82 8.91 0.30
N LYS A 355 -22.15 7.93 -0.55
CA LYS A 355 -23.27 7.00 -0.33
C LYS A 355 -23.22 6.27 1.03
N CYS A 356 -22.01 6.08 1.60
CA CYS A 356 -21.78 5.17 2.73
C CYS A 356 -21.11 5.82 3.96
N ARG A 357 -20.67 7.08 3.85
CA ARG A 357 -20.03 7.81 4.96
C ARG A 357 -20.37 9.29 4.93
N SER A 358 -20.48 9.89 6.11
CA SER A 358 -20.47 11.34 6.30
C SER A 358 -19.27 11.71 7.16
N CYS A 359 -18.42 12.61 6.70
CA CYS A 359 -17.17 12.97 7.37
C CYS A 359 -17.12 14.48 7.60
N THR A 360 -16.65 14.91 8.77
CA THR A 360 -16.46 16.32 9.14
C THR A 360 -15.00 16.57 9.53
N CYS A 361 -14.42 17.66 9.03
CA CYS A 361 -13.04 18.04 9.34
C CYS A 361 -12.92 18.60 10.76
N VAL A 362 -12.07 18.01 11.60
CA VAL A 362 -11.85 18.40 13.01
C VAL A 362 -10.35 18.42 13.30
N GLY A 363 -9.74 19.60 13.23
CA GLY A 363 -8.35 19.83 13.63
C GLY A 363 -7.31 19.06 12.82
N GLY A 364 -7.45 19.04 11.48
CA GLY A 364 -6.59 18.32 10.54
C GLY A 364 -7.01 16.88 10.24
N GLU A 365 -7.93 16.31 11.01
CA GLU A 365 -8.40 14.93 10.89
C GLU A 365 -9.89 14.84 10.51
N TRP A 366 -10.27 13.79 9.79
CA TRP A 366 -11.63 13.49 9.41
C TRP A 366 -12.34 12.67 10.49
N SER A 367 -13.39 13.25 11.08
CA SER A 367 -14.34 12.52 11.93
C SER A 367 -15.47 11.96 11.04
N CYS A 368 -15.42 10.66 10.75
CA CYS A 368 -16.35 9.97 9.87
C CYS A 368 -17.38 9.13 10.64
N VAL A 369 -18.62 9.14 10.15
CA VAL A 369 -19.69 8.20 10.52
C VAL A 369 -20.00 7.34 9.30
N THR A 370 -19.69 6.05 9.38
CA THR A 370 -20.03 5.03 8.38
C THR A 370 -21.48 4.55 8.55
N GLN A 371 -22.13 4.25 7.43
CA GLN A 371 -23.44 3.62 7.36
C GLN A 371 -23.33 2.30 6.62
N SER A 372 -24.14 1.31 7.01
CA SER A 372 -24.17 0.01 6.33
C SER A 372 -24.59 0.21 4.88
N CYS A 373 -23.78 -0.26 3.94
CA CYS A 373 -23.98 -0.05 2.51
C CYS A 373 -24.22 -1.38 1.76
N PRO A 374 -24.85 -1.33 0.56
CA PRO A 374 -24.98 -2.50 -0.29
C PRO A 374 -23.62 -3.04 -0.70
N GLY A 375 -23.47 -4.37 -0.72
CA GLY A 375 -22.31 -5.04 -1.29
C GLY A 375 -22.56 -5.35 -2.77
N THR A 376 -21.51 -5.27 -3.59
CA THR A 376 -21.57 -5.62 -5.02
C THR A 376 -20.58 -6.74 -5.32
N CYS A 377 -21.08 -7.92 -5.70
CA CYS A 377 -20.26 -8.99 -6.27
C CYS A 377 -20.24 -8.87 -7.80
N SER A 378 -19.11 -9.13 -8.47
CA SER A 378 -19.02 -9.15 -9.94
C SER A 378 -18.41 -10.44 -10.48
N ILE A 379 -18.84 -10.83 -11.69
CA ILE A 379 -18.21 -11.86 -12.51
C ILE A 379 -18.01 -11.27 -13.91
N GLU A 380 -16.75 -10.94 -14.20
CA GLU A 380 -16.24 -10.22 -15.35
C GLU A 380 -15.35 -11.14 -16.21
N GLY A 381 -15.30 -10.89 -17.52
CA GLY A 381 -14.65 -11.77 -18.52
C GLY A 381 -15.30 -13.17 -18.70
N GLY A 382 -15.88 -13.72 -17.63
CA GLY A 382 -16.24 -15.14 -17.49
C GLY A 382 -15.28 -15.93 -16.61
N SER A 383 -14.33 -15.26 -15.95
CA SER A 383 -13.25 -15.85 -15.16
C SER A 383 -12.81 -14.97 -13.97
N HIS A 384 -12.99 -13.65 -14.03
CA HIS A 384 -12.61 -12.72 -12.96
C HIS A 384 -13.79 -12.47 -12.03
N ILE A 385 -13.60 -12.68 -10.73
CA ILE A 385 -14.65 -12.57 -9.71
C ILE A 385 -14.25 -11.53 -8.66
N SER A 386 -15.18 -10.68 -8.27
CA SER A 386 -15.06 -9.76 -7.14
C SER A 386 -16.13 -10.12 -6.10
N THR A 387 -15.74 -10.37 -4.85
CA THR A 387 -16.70 -10.68 -3.77
C THR A 387 -17.48 -9.45 -3.31
N PHE A 388 -18.51 -9.64 -2.48
CA PHE A 388 -19.23 -8.53 -1.85
C PHE A 388 -18.34 -7.64 -0.98
N ASP A 389 -17.25 -8.21 -0.46
CA ASP A 389 -16.26 -7.53 0.37
C ASP A 389 -15.08 -7.00 -0.49
N GLU A 390 -15.27 -6.85 -1.81
CA GLU A 390 -14.33 -6.33 -2.82
C GLU A 390 -13.02 -7.17 -3.01
N LYS A 391 -13.00 -8.45 -2.62
CA LYS A 391 -11.87 -9.35 -2.91
C LYS A 391 -11.88 -9.82 -4.36
N HIS A 392 -10.84 -9.46 -5.13
CA HIS A 392 -10.68 -9.87 -6.52
C HIS A 392 -9.91 -11.19 -6.66
N TYR A 393 -10.36 -12.08 -7.54
CA TYR A 393 -9.64 -13.31 -7.89
C TYR A 393 -10.06 -13.88 -9.26
N SER A 394 -9.23 -14.78 -9.82
CA SER A 394 -9.53 -15.46 -11.09
C SER A 394 -9.89 -16.94 -10.87
N PHE A 395 -10.92 -17.44 -11.57
CA PHE A 395 -11.41 -18.82 -11.48
C PHE A 395 -11.88 -19.36 -12.83
N PHE A 396 -11.18 -20.37 -13.34
CA PHE A 396 -11.42 -20.98 -14.66
C PHE A 396 -12.26 -22.26 -14.51
N GLY A 397 -13.57 -22.08 -14.33
CA GLY A 397 -14.54 -23.15 -14.13
C GLY A 397 -15.06 -23.80 -15.42
N ASP A 398 -15.53 -25.04 -15.32
CA ASP A 398 -16.30 -25.73 -16.37
C ASP A 398 -17.49 -26.48 -15.76
N CYS A 399 -18.43 -25.71 -15.21
CA CYS A 399 -19.61 -26.19 -14.50
C CYS A 399 -20.64 -25.06 -14.25
N SER A 400 -21.78 -25.44 -13.68
CA SER A 400 -22.68 -24.54 -12.97
C SER A 400 -22.19 -24.35 -11.52
N TYR A 401 -22.08 -23.11 -11.06
CA TYR A 401 -21.58 -22.73 -9.73
C TYR A 401 -22.60 -21.90 -8.94
N VAL A 402 -22.56 -22.00 -7.60
CA VAL A 402 -23.29 -21.09 -6.71
C VAL A 402 -22.52 -19.77 -6.61
N LEU A 403 -23.06 -18.71 -7.19
CA LEU A 403 -22.48 -17.37 -7.10
C LEU A 403 -22.73 -16.79 -5.71
N THR A 404 -23.98 -16.76 -5.26
CA THR A 404 -24.36 -16.40 -3.89
C THR A 404 -25.66 -17.08 -3.49
N LYS A 405 -25.81 -17.39 -2.21
CA LYS A 405 -27.07 -17.75 -1.56
C LYS A 405 -27.01 -17.33 -0.09
N LEU A 406 -28.14 -17.34 0.62
CA LEU A 406 -28.09 -17.34 2.08
C LEU A 406 -27.61 -18.71 2.58
N CYS A 407 -26.81 -18.73 3.66
CA CYS A 407 -26.24 -19.98 4.18
C CYS A 407 -27.26 -20.81 4.96
N ASP A 408 -28.02 -20.15 5.83
CA ASP A 408 -28.99 -20.75 6.75
C ASP A 408 -30.46 -20.59 6.30
N SER A 409 -30.69 -20.04 5.10
CA SER A 409 -32.00 -19.78 4.51
C SER A 409 -32.00 -20.10 3.01
N ASN A 410 -33.16 -20.45 2.48
CA ASN A 410 -33.37 -20.77 1.06
C ASN A 410 -34.12 -19.67 0.30
N GLU A 411 -34.26 -18.47 0.90
CA GLU A 411 -35.03 -17.35 0.35
C GLU A 411 -34.65 -17.00 -1.09
N PHE A 412 -33.34 -16.95 -1.37
CA PHE A 412 -32.81 -16.83 -2.73
C PHE A 412 -31.50 -17.63 -2.93
N SER A 413 -31.20 -17.93 -4.19
CA SER A 413 -29.87 -18.38 -4.63
C SER A 413 -29.61 -17.94 -6.07
N VAL A 414 -28.41 -17.48 -6.36
CA VAL A 414 -27.94 -17.09 -7.69
C VAL A 414 -26.88 -18.07 -8.16
N LEU A 415 -27.11 -18.67 -9.33
CA LEU A 415 -26.21 -19.63 -9.97
C LEU A 415 -25.69 -19.06 -11.30
N GLY A 416 -24.46 -19.43 -11.67
CA GLY A 416 -23.84 -19.06 -12.94
C GLY A 416 -23.23 -20.26 -13.64
N ASP A 417 -23.50 -20.40 -14.94
CA ASP A 417 -22.87 -21.41 -15.80
C ASP A 417 -21.58 -20.85 -16.37
N ILE A 418 -20.43 -21.29 -15.84
CA ILE A 418 -19.10 -20.90 -16.30
C ILE A 418 -18.52 -22.09 -17.06
N HIS A 419 -18.26 -21.89 -18.36
CA HIS A 419 -17.81 -22.94 -19.26
C HIS A 419 -16.68 -22.46 -20.18
N LYS A 420 -15.76 -23.37 -20.53
CA LYS A 420 -14.74 -23.13 -21.56
C LYS A 420 -15.41 -22.68 -22.87
N CYS A 421 -14.93 -21.58 -23.44
CA CYS A 421 -15.56 -20.95 -24.60
C CYS A 421 -14.64 -20.70 -25.80
N GLY A 422 -13.32 -20.82 -25.63
CA GLY A 422 -12.39 -20.87 -26.76
C GLY A 422 -11.32 -21.96 -26.59
N LEU A 423 -10.07 -21.64 -26.90
CA LEU A 423 -9.03 -22.63 -27.17
C LEU A 423 -8.24 -23.06 -25.92
N SER A 424 -7.86 -22.12 -25.07
CA SER A 424 -7.12 -22.40 -23.82
C SER A 424 -8.06 -22.92 -22.73
N ASP A 425 -7.53 -23.66 -21.74
CA ASP A 425 -8.33 -24.09 -20.58
C ASP A 425 -8.65 -22.94 -19.60
N THR A 426 -8.04 -21.76 -19.81
CA THR A 426 -8.30 -20.52 -19.07
C THR A 426 -9.29 -19.59 -19.76
N GLU A 427 -9.68 -19.84 -21.02
CA GLU A 427 -10.67 -19.06 -21.76
C GLU A 427 -12.09 -19.55 -21.44
N THR A 428 -12.60 -19.12 -20.27
CA THR A 428 -13.95 -19.45 -19.77
C THR A 428 -14.90 -18.27 -19.90
N CYS A 429 -16.16 -18.55 -20.21
CA CYS A 429 -17.22 -17.56 -20.35
C CYS A 429 -18.41 -17.90 -19.46
N LEU A 430 -19.05 -16.88 -18.89
CA LEU A 430 -20.41 -17.00 -18.36
C LEU A 430 -21.39 -17.24 -19.53
N LYS A 431 -22.25 -18.27 -19.40
CA LYS A 431 -23.20 -18.69 -20.46
C LYS A 431 -24.67 -18.55 -20.07
N SER A 432 -24.98 -18.73 -18.79
CA SER A 432 -26.31 -18.53 -18.24
C SER A 432 -26.22 -18.07 -16.79
N ILE A 433 -27.30 -17.45 -16.32
CA ILE A 433 -27.53 -17.15 -14.91
C ILE A 433 -28.90 -17.72 -14.56
N ALA A 434 -28.99 -18.41 -13.42
CA ALA A 434 -30.25 -18.90 -12.88
C ALA A 434 -30.48 -18.32 -11.49
N VAL A 435 -31.66 -17.73 -11.26
CA VAL A 435 -32.05 -17.17 -9.95
C VAL A 435 -33.19 -18.00 -9.37
N SER A 436 -32.92 -18.62 -8.22
CA SER A 436 -33.83 -19.42 -7.41
C SER A 436 -34.46 -18.54 -6.33
N LEU A 437 -35.78 -18.62 -6.14
CA LEU A 437 -36.58 -17.67 -5.34
C LEU A 437 -37.71 -18.40 -4.61
N SER A 438 -37.63 -18.61 -3.29
CA SER A 438 -38.63 -19.46 -2.60
C SER A 438 -38.61 -19.47 -1.07
N GLY A 439 -39.80 -19.58 -0.48
CA GLY A 439 -40.03 -20.09 0.87
C GLY A 439 -40.80 -21.41 0.90
N GLY A 440 -40.43 -22.39 0.05
CA GLY A 440 -41.15 -23.67 -0.07
C GLY A 440 -40.45 -24.70 -0.98
N GLN A 441 -40.83 -25.99 -0.86
CA GLN A 441 -40.07 -27.14 -1.37
C GLN A 441 -39.99 -27.32 -2.91
N THR A 442 -40.60 -26.44 -3.71
CA THR A 442 -40.49 -26.47 -5.19
C THR A 442 -40.22 -25.07 -5.72
N VAL A 443 -39.08 -24.88 -6.40
CA VAL A 443 -38.51 -23.54 -6.66
C VAL A 443 -38.24 -23.31 -8.15
N ASN A 444 -39.22 -22.85 -8.91
CA ASN A 444 -39.04 -22.58 -10.35
C ASN A 444 -37.93 -21.53 -10.57
N PRO A 445 -36.75 -21.87 -11.15
CA PRO A 445 -35.64 -20.95 -11.27
C PRO A 445 -35.86 -20.10 -12.51
N LEU A 446 -35.62 -18.81 -12.39
CA LEU A 446 -35.58 -17.91 -13.54
C LEU A 446 -34.25 -18.13 -14.26
N CYS A 447 -34.26 -18.71 -15.45
CA CYS A 447 -33.07 -18.88 -16.28
C CYS A 447 -32.94 -17.74 -17.30
N ILE A 448 -31.73 -17.19 -17.41
CA ILE A 448 -31.38 -16.07 -18.28
C ILE A 448 -30.30 -16.55 -19.27
N MET A 449 -30.65 -16.64 -20.55
CA MET A 449 -29.81 -17.20 -21.61
C MET A 449 -29.96 -16.41 -22.92
N ASN A 450 -28.85 -16.04 -23.55
CA ASN A 450 -28.77 -15.61 -24.96
C ASN A 450 -29.92 -14.66 -25.43
N ASN A 451 -30.07 -13.50 -24.78
CA ASN A 451 -31.11 -12.48 -25.02
C ASN A 451 -32.55 -12.82 -24.57
N PHE A 452 -32.79 -13.96 -23.94
CA PHE A 452 -34.12 -14.38 -23.51
C PHE A 452 -34.16 -14.79 -22.03
N PHE A 453 -35.33 -14.63 -21.43
CA PHE A 453 -35.66 -15.10 -20.09
C PHE A 453 -36.68 -16.23 -20.21
N GLN A 454 -36.52 -17.29 -19.42
CA GLN A 454 -37.45 -18.41 -19.40
C GLN A 454 -37.89 -18.75 -17.98
N LEU A 455 -39.21 -18.82 -17.80
CA LEU A 455 -39.86 -19.60 -16.74
C LEU A 455 -40.24 -20.95 -17.35
N PHE A 456 -40.04 -22.06 -16.63
CA PHE A 456 -40.54 -23.36 -17.08
C PHE A 456 -42.09 -23.39 -17.08
N ASP A 457 -42.65 -24.26 -17.92
CA ASP A 457 -44.07 -24.36 -18.35
C ASP A 457 -44.61 -23.31 -19.34
N ASN A 458 -43.79 -22.40 -19.90
CA ASN A 458 -44.25 -21.63 -21.07
C ASN A 458 -43.13 -21.31 -22.09
N TYR A 459 -43.40 -21.53 -23.38
CA TYR A 459 -42.47 -21.32 -24.51
C TYR A 459 -42.31 -19.83 -24.91
N SER A 460 -42.45 -18.92 -23.95
CA SER A 460 -42.60 -17.48 -24.22
C SER A 460 -41.42 -16.66 -23.69
N SER A 461 -40.76 -15.93 -24.59
CA SER A 461 -39.76 -14.90 -24.26
C SER A 461 -40.41 -13.53 -24.03
N TYR A 462 -39.97 -12.80 -23.00
CA TYR A 462 -40.52 -11.47 -22.65
C TYR A 462 -39.41 -10.43 -22.46
N ILE A 463 -39.66 -9.15 -22.79
CA ILE A 463 -38.71 -8.04 -22.54
C ILE A 463 -38.84 -7.44 -21.13
N LEU A 464 -40.03 -7.52 -20.54
CA LEU A 464 -40.35 -7.13 -19.17
C LEU A 464 -41.18 -8.25 -18.52
N MET A 465 -40.87 -8.58 -17.27
CA MET A 465 -41.62 -9.51 -16.44
C MET A 465 -41.71 -8.92 -15.04
N SER A 466 -42.91 -8.85 -14.46
CA SER A 466 -43.09 -8.47 -13.06
C SER A 466 -43.98 -9.51 -12.38
N LEU A 467 -43.44 -10.13 -11.35
CA LEU A 467 -44.06 -11.08 -10.44
C LEU A 467 -44.10 -10.44 -9.05
N ALA A 468 -44.91 -10.97 -8.14
CA ALA A 468 -45.20 -10.35 -6.84
C ALA A 468 -43.97 -9.91 -6.01
N ASN A 469 -42.83 -10.60 -6.17
CA ASN A 469 -41.58 -10.29 -5.47
C ASN A 469 -40.41 -9.87 -6.38
N VAL A 470 -40.54 -9.94 -7.71
CA VAL A 470 -39.42 -9.77 -8.65
C VAL A 470 -39.84 -9.07 -9.95
N THR A 471 -39.07 -8.08 -10.37
CA THR A 471 -39.22 -7.39 -11.67
C THR A 471 -37.95 -7.51 -12.50
N ILE A 472 -38.06 -7.99 -13.73
CA ILE A 472 -36.96 -8.21 -14.66
C ILE A 472 -37.23 -7.41 -15.94
N PHE A 473 -36.28 -6.61 -16.39
CA PHE A 473 -36.44 -5.73 -17.55
C PHE A 473 -35.13 -5.48 -18.30
N ARG A 474 -35.25 -4.97 -19.52
CA ARG A 474 -34.13 -4.67 -20.42
C ARG A 474 -34.04 -3.16 -20.69
N PRO A 475 -33.25 -2.37 -19.92
CA PRO A 475 -33.12 -0.93 -20.16
C PRO A 475 -32.40 -0.61 -21.49
N THR A 476 -31.47 -1.46 -21.94
CA THR A 476 -30.79 -1.29 -23.24
C THR A 476 -30.65 -2.61 -23.97
N SER A 477 -30.32 -2.56 -25.27
CA SER A 477 -29.90 -3.76 -26.00
C SER A 477 -28.74 -4.53 -25.34
N TYR A 478 -27.97 -3.92 -24.43
CA TYR A 478 -26.76 -4.51 -23.84
C TYR A 478 -26.94 -5.00 -22.40
N PHE A 479 -27.97 -4.54 -21.69
CA PHE A 479 -28.13 -4.83 -20.26
C PHE A 479 -29.53 -5.34 -19.91
N ILE A 480 -29.54 -6.21 -18.93
CA ILE A 480 -30.69 -6.79 -18.26
C ILE A 480 -30.61 -6.41 -16.77
N ILE A 481 -31.72 -6.02 -16.17
CA ILE A 481 -31.83 -5.74 -14.73
C ILE A 481 -32.88 -6.68 -14.15
N LEU A 482 -32.59 -7.27 -12.99
CA LEU A 482 -33.54 -7.99 -12.14
C LEU A 482 -33.52 -7.32 -10.76
N GLN A 483 -34.67 -6.88 -10.30
CA GLN A 483 -34.88 -6.30 -8.97
C GLN A 483 -35.81 -7.20 -8.15
N THR A 484 -35.48 -7.43 -6.88
CA THR A 484 -36.36 -8.09 -5.90
C THR A 484 -36.87 -7.09 -4.85
N ASN A 485 -37.94 -7.42 -4.14
CA ASN A 485 -38.44 -6.61 -3.03
C ASN A 485 -37.70 -6.84 -1.68
N PHE A 486 -36.84 -7.86 -1.60
CA PHE A 486 -36.05 -8.21 -0.42
C PHE A 486 -34.56 -7.80 -0.53
N GLY A 487 -34.21 -6.91 -1.46
CA GLY A 487 -32.88 -6.26 -1.48
C GLY A 487 -31.81 -6.93 -2.36
N LEU A 488 -32.15 -7.94 -3.14
CA LEU A 488 -31.29 -8.47 -4.22
C LEU A 488 -31.56 -7.72 -5.54
N GLN A 489 -30.52 -7.22 -6.20
CA GLN A 489 -30.54 -6.70 -7.57
C GLN A 489 -29.45 -7.39 -8.40
N LEU A 490 -29.75 -7.79 -9.64
CA LEU A 490 -28.76 -8.27 -10.61
C LEU A 490 -28.75 -7.35 -11.83
N GLN A 491 -27.55 -6.99 -12.27
CA GLN A 491 -27.30 -6.27 -13.51
C GLN A 491 -26.42 -7.13 -14.41
N ILE A 492 -26.98 -7.55 -15.54
CA ILE A 492 -26.39 -8.54 -16.44
C ILE A 492 -26.07 -7.86 -17.76
N GLN A 493 -24.78 -7.77 -18.07
CA GLN A 493 -24.30 -7.32 -19.38
C GLN A 493 -24.38 -8.48 -20.37
N LEU A 494 -24.68 -8.18 -21.64
CA LEU A 494 -24.79 -9.14 -22.74
C LEU A 494 -23.79 -8.89 -23.87
N VAL A 495 -23.30 -7.66 -23.99
CA VAL A 495 -22.46 -7.18 -25.09
C VAL A 495 -21.34 -6.32 -24.50
N PRO A 496 -20.05 -6.52 -24.84
CA PRO A 496 -19.51 -7.49 -25.81
C PRO A 496 -19.71 -8.97 -25.44
N LEU A 497 -19.68 -9.26 -24.14
CA LEU A 497 -19.73 -10.60 -23.56
C LEU A 497 -20.71 -10.59 -22.37
N MET A 498 -21.07 -11.79 -21.90
CA MET A 498 -21.94 -11.92 -20.74
C MET A 498 -21.14 -11.69 -19.45
N GLN A 499 -21.55 -10.70 -18.65
CA GLN A 499 -21.01 -10.41 -17.32
C GLN A 499 -22.18 -10.22 -16.34
N VAL A 500 -21.98 -10.49 -15.06
CA VAL A 500 -23.00 -10.23 -14.03
C VAL A 500 -22.43 -9.48 -12.86
N PHE A 501 -23.27 -8.61 -12.31
CA PHE A 501 -23.01 -7.84 -11.12
C PHE A 501 -24.24 -8.01 -10.22
N ILE A 502 -23.99 -8.37 -8.97
CA ILE A 502 -25.00 -8.77 -7.98
C ILE A 502 -24.89 -7.76 -6.84
N ASP A 503 -25.88 -6.90 -6.72
CA ASP A 503 -25.97 -5.89 -5.67
C ASP A 503 -26.92 -6.41 -4.58
N LEU A 504 -26.48 -6.34 -3.32
CA LEU A 504 -27.19 -6.92 -2.18
C LEU A 504 -27.33 -5.92 -1.02
N ASP A 505 -28.54 -5.76 -0.52
CA ASP A 505 -28.87 -4.86 0.59
C ASP A 505 -28.14 -5.26 1.90
N PRO A 506 -27.63 -4.29 2.69
CA PRO A 506 -26.91 -4.54 3.93
C PRO A 506 -27.70 -5.30 5.02
N THR A 507 -29.02 -5.49 4.87
CA THR A 507 -29.79 -6.42 5.73
C THR A 507 -29.35 -7.88 5.62
N HIS A 508 -28.68 -8.28 4.53
CA HIS A 508 -28.14 -9.64 4.32
C HIS A 508 -26.67 -9.81 4.76
N LYS A 509 -26.09 -8.80 5.42
CA LYS A 509 -24.70 -8.80 5.84
C LYS A 509 -24.38 -9.98 6.76
N GLY A 510 -23.29 -10.70 6.47
CA GLY A 510 -22.81 -11.88 7.18
C GLY A 510 -23.67 -13.14 7.02
N GLN A 511 -24.67 -13.13 6.13
CA GLN A 511 -25.61 -14.25 5.95
C GLN A 511 -25.42 -14.98 4.61
N THR A 512 -24.61 -14.45 3.70
CA THR A 512 -24.38 -15.04 2.39
C THR A 512 -23.22 -16.04 2.36
N CYS A 513 -23.24 -16.92 1.38
CA CYS A 513 -22.07 -17.69 0.96
C CYS A 513 -22.19 -18.16 -0.49
N GLY A 514 -21.05 -18.30 -1.16
CA GLY A 514 -20.92 -18.67 -2.57
C GLY A 514 -19.56 -18.22 -3.10
N LEU A 515 -19.39 -18.18 -4.43
CA LEU A 515 -18.22 -17.53 -5.04
C LEU A 515 -18.12 -16.02 -4.70
N CYS A 516 -19.24 -15.37 -4.40
CA CYS A 516 -19.28 -13.96 -4.00
C CYS A 516 -18.83 -13.66 -2.56
N GLY A 517 -18.27 -14.64 -1.83
CA GLY A 517 -17.85 -14.42 -0.46
C GLY A 517 -18.99 -14.49 0.55
N ASN A 518 -18.81 -13.91 1.74
CA ASN A 518 -19.78 -13.99 2.83
C ASN A 518 -20.43 -12.66 3.26
N PHE A 519 -19.93 -11.53 2.73
CA PHE A 519 -20.46 -10.18 2.93
C PHE A 519 -20.38 -9.72 4.39
N ASN A 520 -19.20 -9.75 5.00
CA ASN A 520 -18.97 -9.36 6.40
C ASN A 520 -17.98 -8.19 6.60
N ASP A 521 -17.53 -7.54 5.52
CA ASP A 521 -16.40 -6.61 5.41
C ASP A 521 -14.99 -7.24 5.52
N VAL A 522 -14.83 -8.58 5.60
CA VAL A 522 -13.55 -9.26 5.89
C VAL A 522 -13.04 -10.09 4.71
N GLN A 523 -12.18 -9.49 3.89
CA GLN A 523 -11.61 -10.12 2.68
C GLN A 523 -10.80 -11.39 2.96
N THR A 524 -10.22 -11.53 4.15
CA THR A 524 -9.36 -12.68 4.48
C THR A 524 -10.16 -13.98 4.61
N ASP A 525 -11.44 -13.93 5.02
CA ASP A 525 -12.29 -15.11 5.20
C ASP A 525 -13.29 -15.40 4.06
N ASP A 526 -13.26 -14.63 2.97
CA ASP A 526 -14.09 -14.86 1.76
C ASP A 526 -13.91 -16.24 1.12
N PHE A 527 -12.72 -16.85 1.24
CA PHE A 527 -12.45 -18.20 0.72
C PHE A 527 -12.89 -19.33 1.66
N LYS A 528 -13.76 -19.02 2.63
CA LYS A 528 -14.39 -19.97 3.55
C LYS A 528 -15.41 -20.85 2.84
N THR A 529 -15.12 -22.14 2.83
CA THR A 529 -15.97 -23.16 2.21
C THR A 529 -17.14 -23.54 3.10
N THR A 530 -18.15 -24.21 2.53
CA THR A 530 -19.26 -24.84 3.28
C THR A 530 -18.82 -25.84 4.36
N SER A 531 -17.56 -26.30 4.32
CA SER A 531 -16.97 -27.19 5.32
C SER A 531 -16.41 -26.46 6.55
N GLY A 532 -16.29 -25.12 6.52
CA GLY A 532 -15.91 -24.26 7.64
C GLY A 532 -14.47 -23.73 7.63
N VAL A 533 -13.61 -24.18 6.72
CA VAL A 533 -12.23 -23.68 6.55
C VAL A 533 -12.09 -22.71 5.38
N ILE A 534 -11.13 -21.80 5.51
CA ILE A 534 -10.64 -20.89 4.47
C ILE A 534 -9.62 -21.67 3.62
N GLU A 535 -9.75 -21.58 2.29
CA GLU A 535 -8.82 -22.20 1.32
C GLU A 535 -7.76 -21.20 0.85
N GLY A 536 -6.58 -21.69 0.48
CA GLY A 536 -5.45 -20.84 0.05
C GLY A 536 -5.50 -20.36 -1.40
N THR A 537 -6.30 -20.99 -2.28
CA THR A 537 -6.42 -20.57 -3.69
C THR A 537 -7.85 -20.61 -4.22
N SER A 538 -8.09 -19.80 -5.26
CA SER A 538 -9.40 -19.65 -5.90
C SER A 538 -9.95 -20.95 -6.48
N ALA A 539 -9.13 -21.81 -7.10
CA ALA A 539 -9.65 -23.05 -7.67
C ALA A 539 -10.03 -24.07 -6.57
N ALA A 540 -9.28 -24.13 -5.47
CA ALA A 540 -9.60 -25.00 -4.34
C ALA A 540 -10.94 -24.59 -3.71
N PHE A 541 -11.10 -23.29 -3.42
CA PHE A 541 -12.35 -22.68 -2.98
C PHE A 541 -13.53 -22.92 -3.96
N GLY A 542 -13.38 -22.51 -5.22
CA GLY A 542 -14.46 -22.53 -6.21
C GLY A 542 -14.92 -23.94 -6.59
N ASN A 543 -14.05 -24.94 -6.50
CA ASN A 543 -14.42 -26.35 -6.67
C ASN A 543 -15.41 -26.84 -5.60
N THR A 544 -15.50 -26.20 -4.42
CA THR A 544 -16.50 -26.53 -3.39
C THR A 544 -17.90 -25.98 -3.69
N TRP A 545 -18.01 -25.04 -4.64
CA TRP A 545 -19.26 -24.36 -5.03
C TRP A 545 -19.91 -24.91 -6.30
N LYS A 546 -19.38 -26.02 -6.85
CA LYS A 546 -20.01 -26.76 -7.96
C LYS A 546 -21.39 -27.29 -7.57
N THR A 547 -22.39 -27.07 -8.40
CA THR A 547 -23.74 -27.64 -8.17
C THR A 547 -23.84 -29.12 -8.60
N ARG A 548 -22.86 -29.62 -9.35
CA ARG A 548 -22.82 -30.97 -9.92
C ARG A 548 -21.54 -31.72 -9.56
N ALA A 549 -21.70 -33.00 -9.21
CA ALA A 549 -20.59 -33.88 -8.82
C ALA A 549 -19.80 -34.47 -10.01
N ASP A 550 -20.39 -34.49 -11.21
CA ASP A 550 -19.75 -35.01 -12.43
C ASP A 550 -18.89 -33.96 -13.16
N CYS A 551 -18.96 -32.69 -12.74
CA CYS A 551 -18.11 -31.63 -13.29
C CYS A 551 -16.64 -31.82 -12.92
N PRO A 552 -15.70 -31.53 -13.83
CA PRO A 552 -14.26 -31.55 -13.54
C PRO A 552 -13.92 -30.59 -12.39
N ASN A 553 -12.77 -30.82 -11.75
CA ASN A 553 -12.19 -29.81 -10.86
C ASN A 553 -11.41 -28.80 -11.71
N ALA A 554 -11.70 -27.51 -11.52
CA ALA A 554 -10.86 -26.43 -11.99
C ALA A 554 -9.45 -26.58 -11.36
N LYS A 555 -8.41 -26.19 -12.09
CA LYS A 555 -7.02 -26.20 -11.62
C LYS A 555 -6.56 -24.76 -11.41
N ASN A 556 -5.61 -24.57 -10.51
CA ASN A 556 -4.85 -23.32 -10.50
C ASN A 556 -3.97 -23.29 -11.76
N THR A 557 -3.98 -22.17 -12.49
CA THR A 557 -3.13 -21.93 -13.67
C THR A 557 -2.46 -20.57 -13.51
N PHE A 558 -1.14 -20.55 -13.69
CA PHE A 558 -0.29 -19.37 -13.45
C PHE A 558 0.49 -18.97 -14.71
N GLU A 559 -0.06 -19.33 -15.87
CA GLU A 559 0.50 -19.03 -17.18
C GLU A 559 -0.09 -17.70 -17.66
N ASP A 560 0.77 -16.70 -17.87
CA ASP A 560 0.37 -15.40 -18.44
C ASP A 560 0.13 -15.56 -19.96
N PRO A 561 -1.13 -15.39 -20.44
CA PRO A 561 -1.47 -15.56 -21.85
C PRO A 561 -0.73 -14.59 -22.78
N CYS A 562 -0.30 -13.42 -22.29
CA CYS A 562 0.47 -12.46 -23.08
C CYS A 562 1.88 -12.98 -23.41
N THR A 563 2.45 -13.87 -22.59
CA THR A 563 3.74 -14.52 -22.91
C THR A 563 3.65 -15.51 -24.07
N LEU A 564 2.44 -16.01 -24.37
CA LEU A 564 2.20 -16.98 -25.45
C LEU A 564 2.06 -16.33 -26.83
N SER A 565 1.69 -15.04 -26.89
CA SER A 565 1.49 -14.31 -28.15
C SER A 565 1.99 -12.87 -28.05
N ILE A 566 3.19 -12.61 -28.58
CA ILE A 566 3.79 -11.27 -28.69
C ILE A 566 2.87 -10.30 -29.44
N GLN A 567 2.10 -10.78 -30.43
CA GLN A 567 1.16 -9.94 -31.17
C GLN A 567 -0.03 -9.52 -30.30
N ASN A 568 -0.56 -10.42 -29.46
CA ASN A 568 -1.65 -10.08 -28.56
C ASN A 568 -1.15 -9.22 -27.39
N ASP A 569 0.06 -9.47 -26.85
CA ASP A 569 0.72 -8.64 -25.84
C ASP A 569 0.83 -7.17 -26.29
N GLN A 570 1.34 -6.92 -27.51
CA GLN A 570 1.44 -5.57 -28.07
C GLN A 570 0.06 -4.91 -28.30
N TYR A 571 -0.94 -5.68 -28.71
CA TYR A 571 -2.30 -5.18 -28.89
C TYR A 571 -2.95 -4.82 -27.54
N ALA A 572 -2.80 -5.70 -26.54
CA ALA A 572 -3.30 -5.51 -25.18
C ALA A 572 -2.64 -4.31 -24.49
N GLN A 573 -1.30 -4.21 -24.53
CA GLN A 573 -0.54 -3.07 -23.97
C GLN A 573 -1.05 -1.74 -24.51
N HIS A 574 -1.31 -1.65 -25.81
CA HIS A 574 -1.80 -0.42 -26.44
C HIS A 574 -3.19 0.00 -25.97
N TRP A 575 -4.14 -0.94 -25.91
CA TRP A 575 -5.54 -0.62 -25.62
C TRP A 575 -5.91 -0.68 -24.14
N CYS A 576 -5.43 -1.68 -23.40
CA CYS A 576 -5.63 -1.77 -21.95
C CYS A 576 -4.83 -0.69 -21.21
N GLY A 577 -3.70 -0.23 -21.77
CA GLY A 577 -2.95 0.92 -21.27
C GLY A 577 -3.79 2.20 -21.16
N LEU A 578 -4.86 2.36 -21.95
CA LEU A 578 -5.77 3.50 -21.87
C LEU A 578 -6.41 3.67 -20.48
N LEU A 579 -6.65 2.57 -19.75
CA LEU A 579 -7.19 2.60 -18.38
C LEU A 579 -6.25 3.32 -17.40
N SER A 580 -4.98 3.46 -17.74
CA SER A 580 -3.96 4.10 -16.88
C SER A 580 -3.50 5.49 -17.39
N ASP A 581 -3.91 5.88 -18.61
CA ASP A 581 -3.50 7.13 -19.25
C ASP A 581 -4.12 8.34 -18.54
N THR A 582 -3.27 9.15 -17.91
CA THR A 582 -3.67 10.37 -17.16
C THR A 582 -4.25 11.48 -18.04
N LYS A 583 -4.23 11.32 -19.37
CA LYS A 583 -4.89 12.20 -20.35
C LYS A 583 -5.88 11.43 -21.24
N GLY A 584 -6.15 10.18 -20.90
CA GLY A 584 -7.07 9.29 -21.61
C GLY A 584 -8.53 9.54 -21.27
N PRO A 585 -9.48 8.85 -21.94
CA PRO A 585 -10.91 9.00 -21.70
C PRO A 585 -11.39 8.45 -20.35
N PHE A 586 -10.50 7.85 -19.56
CA PHE A 586 -10.76 7.24 -18.26
C PHE A 586 -10.20 8.07 -17.08
N ALA A 587 -9.42 9.12 -17.37
CA ALA A 587 -8.65 9.88 -16.39
C ALA A 587 -9.49 10.51 -15.26
N GLU A 588 -10.72 10.94 -15.56
CA GLU A 588 -11.65 11.54 -14.58
C GLU A 588 -12.07 10.56 -13.46
N CYS A 589 -11.85 9.25 -13.64
CA CYS A 589 -12.21 8.23 -12.66
C CYS A 589 -11.03 7.74 -11.80
N HIS A 590 -9.78 8.06 -12.17
CA HIS A 590 -8.58 7.51 -11.52
C HIS A 590 -8.45 7.85 -10.02
N SER A 591 -9.05 8.95 -9.55
CA SER A 591 -9.09 9.33 -8.13
C SER A 591 -10.10 8.52 -7.32
N THR A 592 -11.12 7.96 -7.97
CA THR A 592 -12.28 7.31 -7.33
C THR A 592 -12.23 5.78 -7.44
N VAL A 593 -11.67 5.25 -8.53
CA VAL A 593 -11.48 3.80 -8.75
C VAL A 593 -10.05 3.58 -9.22
N ASN A 594 -9.31 2.68 -8.57
CA ASN A 594 -7.96 2.30 -9.03
C ASN A 594 -8.07 1.47 -10.34
N PRO A 595 -7.51 1.91 -11.48
CA PRO A 595 -7.60 1.18 -12.74
C PRO A 595 -6.73 -0.08 -12.81
N GLU A 596 -5.83 -0.32 -11.85
CA GLU A 596 -4.79 -1.34 -11.94
C GLU A 596 -5.32 -2.78 -12.10
N VAL A 597 -6.28 -3.20 -11.25
CA VAL A 597 -6.90 -4.54 -11.34
C VAL A 597 -7.63 -4.70 -12.68
N TYR A 598 -8.37 -3.68 -13.12
CA TYR A 598 -9.06 -3.68 -14.41
C TYR A 598 -8.10 -3.73 -15.60
N GLN A 599 -6.92 -3.09 -15.49
CA GLN A 599 -5.86 -3.16 -16.50
C GLN A 599 -5.21 -4.54 -16.54
N LYS A 600 -4.91 -5.15 -15.38
CA LYS A 600 -4.40 -6.53 -15.27
C LYS A 600 -5.39 -7.53 -15.88
N ASN A 601 -6.68 -7.44 -15.56
CA ASN A 601 -7.74 -8.27 -16.15
C ASN A 601 -7.89 -8.01 -17.67
N CYS A 602 -7.90 -6.75 -18.11
CA CYS A 602 -7.94 -6.40 -19.53
C CYS A 602 -6.77 -7.01 -20.32
N MET A 603 -5.56 -6.94 -19.78
CA MET A 603 -4.37 -7.57 -20.39
C MET A 603 -4.56 -9.07 -20.55
N PHE A 604 -4.91 -9.76 -19.46
CA PHE A 604 -5.15 -11.20 -19.44
C PHE A 604 -6.22 -11.62 -20.47
N ASP A 605 -7.42 -11.03 -20.38
CA ASP A 605 -8.56 -11.31 -21.25
C ASP A 605 -8.22 -11.04 -22.73
N THR A 606 -7.58 -9.91 -23.04
CA THR A 606 -7.23 -9.53 -24.42
C THR A 606 -6.22 -10.49 -25.04
N CYS A 607 -5.26 -10.98 -24.25
CA CYS A 607 -4.25 -11.93 -24.69
C CYS A 607 -4.77 -13.36 -24.86
N ASN A 608 -5.62 -13.81 -23.94
CA ASN A 608 -6.13 -15.18 -23.88
C ASN A 608 -7.23 -15.46 -24.91
N CYS A 609 -8.06 -14.46 -25.20
CA CYS A 609 -9.30 -14.59 -25.95
C CYS A 609 -9.10 -14.71 -27.46
N GLU A 610 -9.82 -15.63 -28.13
CA GLU A 610 -9.82 -15.78 -29.60
C GLU A 610 -10.22 -14.47 -30.30
N LYS A 611 -11.08 -13.67 -29.65
CA LYS A 611 -11.57 -12.37 -30.12
C LYS A 611 -11.09 -11.24 -29.21
N SER A 612 -9.79 -10.96 -29.23
CA SER A 612 -9.14 -9.94 -28.39
C SER A 612 -9.92 -8.63 -28.27
N GLU A 613 -10.49 -8.08 -29.35
CA GLU A 613 -11.28 -6.82 -29.28
C GLU A 613 -12.59 -6.97 -28.47
N ASP A 614 -13.29 -8.12 -28.54
CA ASP A 614 -14.53 -8.34 -27.78
C ASP A 614 -14.23 -8.38 -26.28
N CYS A 615 -13.19 -9.14 -25.90
CA CYS A 615 -12.72 -9.30 -24.53
C CYS A 615 -12.13 -8.00 -23.94
N MET A 616 -11.24 -7.33 -24.67
CA MET A 616 -10.75 -5.97 -24.36
C MET A 616 -11.92 -4.99 -24.12
N CYS A 617 -12.91 -4.96 -25.02
CA CYS A 617 -14.05 -4.06 -24.88
C CYS A 617 -14.98 -4.41 -23.72
N ALA A 618 -14.99 -5.66 -23.27
CA ALA A 618 -15.73 -6.09 -22.09
C ALA A 618 -15.03 -5.55 -20.82
N ALA A 619 -13.73 -5.79 -20.66
CA ALA A 619 -12.94 -5.28 -19.53
C ALA A 619 -12.96 -3.75 -19.43
N LEU A 620 -12.83 -3.03 -20.55
CA LEU A 620 -12.97 -1.57 -20.58
C LEU A 620 -14.38 -1.11 -20.12
N SER A 621 -15.45 -1.84 -20.49
CA SER A 621 -16.80 -1.51 -20.01
C SER A 621 -17.03 -1.81 -18.53
N SER A 622 -16.35 -2.82 -17.97
CA SER A 622 -16.44 -3.15 -16.54
C SER A 622 -15.88 -2.00 -15.69
N TYR A 623 -14.73 -1.41 -16.09
CA TYR A 623 -14.20 -0.21 -15.44
C TYR A 623 -15.16 0.99 -15.55
N VAL A 624 -15.75 1.25 -16.73
CA VAL A 624 -16.75 2.33 -16.90
C VAL A 624 -17.96 2.13 -16.00
N ARG A 625 -18.42 0.89 -15.80
CA ARG A 625 -19.51 0.56 -14.87
C ARG A 625 -19.11 0.79 -13.41
N ALA A 626 -17.87 0.47 -13.02
CA ALA A 626 -17.35 0.79 -11.69
C ALA A 626 -17.31 2.30 -11.43
N CYS A 627 -16.85 3.09 -12.39
CA CYS A 627 -16.89 4.55 -12.35
C CYS A 627 -18.32 5.09 -12.18
N ALA A 628 -19.27 4.59 -12.99
CA ALA A 628 -20.67 4.98 -12.92
C ALA A 628 -21.32 4.61 -11.57
N ALA A 629 -20.94 3.49 -10.95
CA ALA A 629 -21.42 3.09 -9.63
C ALA A 629 -21.00 4.08 -8.52
N LYS A 630 -19.80 4.65 -8.63
CA LYS A 630 -19.30 5.71 -7.74
C LYS A 630 -19.74 7.13 -8.18
N GLY A 631 -20.43 7.26 -9.32
CA GLY A 631 -21.06 8.50 -9.80
C GLY A 631 -20.34 9.23 -10.94
N VAL A 632 -19.19 8.72 -11.40
CA VAL A 632 -18.40 9.30 -12.50
C VAL A 632 -18.86 8.72 -13.83
N LEU A 633 -19.48 9.54 -14.68
CA LEU A 633 -19.95 9.14 -16.00
C LEU A 633 -18.94 9.53 -17.08
N LEU A 634 -18.55 8.60 -17.94
CA LEU A 634 -17.50 8.79 -18.95
C LEU A 634 -18.07 8.86 -20.39
N PRO A 635 -18.68 9.98 -20.83
CA PRO A 635 -19.27 10.10 -22.15
C PRO A 635 -18.20 10.06 -23.25
N GLY A 636 -18.45 9.29 -24.32
CA GLY A 636 -17.55 9.25 -25.48
C GLY A 636 -16.36 8.30 -25.35
N TRP A 637 -16.28 7.47 -24.30
CA TRP A 637 -15.19 6.50 -24.13
C TRP A 637 -15.01 5.54 -25.32
N ARG A 638 -16.11 5.15 -25.99
CA ARG A 638 -16.09 4.33 -27.22
C ARG A 638 -15.82 5.12 -28.52
N SER A 639 -15.22 6.31 -28.44
CA SER A 639 -14.91 7.15 -29.61
C SER A 639 -13.65 6.71 -30.38
N LYS A 640 -12.70 6.04 -29.72
CA LYS A 640 -11.47 5.51 -30.31
C LYS A 640 -11.39 3.98 -30.21
N ALA A 641 -11.50 3.46 -28.99
CA ALA A 641 -11.66 2.03 -28.74
C ALA A 641 -13.14 1.61 -28.94
N CYS A 642 -13.40 0.33 -29.23
CA CYS A 642 -14.74 -0.27 -29.17
C CYS A 642 -15.83 0.39 -30.04
N THR A 643 -15.43 1.16 -31.07
CA THR A 643 -16.34 1.94 -31.93
C THR A 643 -17.38 1.08 -32.64
N LYS A 644 -17.06 -0.20 -32.94
CA LYS A 644 -17.99 -1.15 -33.57
C LYS A 644 -19.31 -1.28 -32.81
N TYR A 645 -19.29 -1.26 -31.48
CA TYR A 645 -20.51 -1.38 -30.67
C TYR A 645 -21.42 -0.15 -30.84
N THR A 646 -20.85 1.05 -31.03
CA THR A 646 -21.65 2.26 -31.31
C THR A 646 -22.30 2.25 -32.70
N THR A 647 -21.70 1.56 -33.68
CA THR A 647 -22.18 1.50 -35.07
C THR A 647 -23.04 0.26 -35.37
N LEU A 648 -22.99 -0.76 -34.52
CA LEU A 648 -23.78 -2.00 -34.59
C LEU A 648 -25.25 -1.83 -34.16
N CYS A 649 -25.67 -0.67 -33.63
CA CYS A 649 -27.07 -0.45 -33.27
C CYS A 649 -28.00 -0.60 -34.51
N PRO A 650 -29.09 -1.40 -34.42
CA PRO A 650 -30.09 -1.50 -35.48
C PRO A 650 -30.68 -0.13 -35.87
N LYS A 651 -31.11 0.03 -37.12
CA LYS A 651 -31.55 1.33 -37.68
C LYS A 651 -32.68 2.06 -36.92
N SER A 652 -33.47 1.34 -36.12
CA SER A 652 -34.54 1.90 -35.28
C SER A 652 -34.07 2.35 -33.89
N LEU A 653 -32.84 2.01 -33.51
CA LEU A 653 -32.22 2.28 -32.22
C LEU A 653 -31.05 3.26 -32.38
N LYS A 654 -30.71 3.98 -31.31
CA LYS A 654 -29.57 4.89 -31.24
C LYS A 654 -28.69 4.54 -30.05
N TYR A 655 -27.38 4.60 -30.21
CA TYR A 655 -26.43 4.43 -29.11
C TYR A 655 -26.54 5.59 -28.10
N THR A 656 -26.61 5.25 -26.82
CA THR A 656 -26.71 6.19 -25.70
C THR A 656 -25.74 5.78 -24.59
N TYR A 657 -25.01 6.74 -24.01
CA TYR A 657 -23.99 6.50 -22.97
C TYR A 657 -24.52 6.47 -21.53
N ASN A 658 -25.71 7.04 -21.30
CA ASN A 658 -26.35 7.11 -19.99
C ASN A 658 -27.82 6.76 -20.15
N VAL A 659 -28.21 5.59 -19.65
CA VAL A 659 -29.57 5.07 -19.68
C VAL A 659 -29.96 4.62 -18.28
N ASP A 660 -31.04 5.23 -17.79
CA ASP A 660 -31.67 5.01 -16.49
C ASP A 660 -33.03 4.29 -16.70
N SER A 661 -33.80 4.14 -15.64
CA SER A 661 -35.20 3.69 -15.57
C SER A 661 -36.17 4.42 -16.53
N CYS A 662 -37.42 3.93 -16.63
CA CYS A 662 -38.48 4.48 -17.49
C CYS A 662 -38.20 4.49 -19.02
N GLN A 663 -37.54 3.46 -19.58
CA GLN A 663 -37.34 3.42 -21.03
C GLN A 663 -38.66 3.12 -21.77
N PRO A 664 -38.99 3.85 -22.87
CA PRO A 664 -40.29 3.73 -23.52
C PRO A 664 -40.49 2.36 -24.18
N THR A 665 -41.42 1.57 -23.66
CA THR A 665 -41.79 0.25 -24.19
C THR A 665 -43.25 0.23 -24.64
N CYS A 666 -43.60 -0.69 -25.54
CA CYS A 666 -44.99 -0.89 -25.91
C CYS A 666 -45.87 -1.35 -24.73
N ARG A 667 -45.28 -1.97 -23.70
CA ARG A 667 -46.01 -2.37 -22.49
C ARG A 667 -46.31 -1.17 -21.58
N SER A 668 -45.41 -0.19 -21.45
CA SER A 668 -45.66 1.04 -20.65
C SER A 668 -46.78 1.94 -21.20
N LEU A 669 -47.26 1.69 -22.42
CA LEU A 669 -48.47 2.30 -22.99
C LEU A 669 -49.77 1.60 -22.58
N SER A 670 -49.69 0.33 -22.18
CA SER A 670 -50.85 -0.52 -21.85
C SER A 670 -51.03 -0.73 -20.34
N GLU A 671 -49.92 -0.72 -19.60
CA GLU A 671 -49.82 -0.98 -18.16
C GLU A 671 -48.94 0.09 -17.48
N PRO A 672 -49.12 0.39 -16.18
CA PRO A 672 -48.22 1.29 -15.45
C PRO A 672 -46.78 0.79 -15.46
N ASP A 673 -45.82 1.67 -15.77
CA ASP A 673 -44.41 1.30 -15.84
C ASP A 673 -43.81 1.12 -14.42
N VAL A 674 -43.72 -0.13 -13.99
CA VAL A 674 -43.12 -0.54 -12.71
C VAL A 674 -41.58 -0.39 -12.69
N THR A 675 -40.92 -0.17 -13.83
CA THR A 675 -39.46 0.02 -13.87
C THR A 675 -39.05 1.41 -13.39
N CYS A 676 -39.96 2.39 -13.43
CA CYS A 676 -39.71 3.79 -13.07
C CYS A 676 -39.33 4.02 -11.59
N SER A 677 -39.64 3.09 -10.69
CA SER A 677 -39.22 3.18 -9.29
C SER A 677 -37.97 2.36 -8.97
N ILE A 678 -37.34 1.72 -9.96
CA ILE A 678 -36.16 0.87 -9.78
C ILE A 678 -34.91 1.68 -10.12
N GLN A 679 -34.10 1.98 -9.11
CA GLN A 679 -32.79 2.60 -9.29
C GLN A 679 -31.71 1.52 -9.48
N PHE A 680 -30.84 1.69 -10.47
CA PHE A 680 -29.70 0.81 -10.78
C PHE A 680 -28.53 1.65 -11.30
N VAL A 681 -27.32 1.07 -11.40
CA VAL A 681 -26.16 1.80 -11.94
C VAL A 681 -26.38 2.10 -13.43
N PRO A 682 -26.35 3.37 -13.88
CA PRO A 682 -26.69 3.72 -15.26
C PRO A 682 -25.82 3.00 -16.29
N VAL A 683 -26.44 2.63 -17.42
CA VAL A 683 -25.81 1.78 -18.45
C VAL A 683 -25.67 2.47 -19.80
N ASP A 684 -24.76 1.95 -20.63
CA ASP A 684 -24.69 2.27 -22.05
C ASP A 684 -25.38 1.21 -22.94
N GLY A 685 -25.64 1.57 -24.20
CA GLY A 685 -26.20 0.65 -25.21
C GLY A 685 -27.16 1.32 -26.18
N CYS A 686 -27.85 0.53 -27.00
CA CYS A 686 -28.80 1.03 -27.98
C CYS A 686 -30.19 1.17 -27.36
N THR A 687 -30.81 2.35 -27.48
CA THR A 687 -32.16 2.69 -27.01
C THR A 687 -33.03 3.31 -28.10
N CYS A 688 -34.34 3.39 -27.88
CA CYS A 688 -35.27 3.97 -28.84
C CYS A 688 -35.11 5.49 -28.97
N THR A 689 -35.41 6.02 -30.16
CA THR A 689 -35.43 7.47 -30.37
C THR A 689 -36.73 8.07 -29.83
N ASN A 690 -36.66 9.32 -29.37
CA ASN A 690 -37.78 9.99 -28.71
C ASN A 690 -39.03 10.00 -29.61
N GLY A 691 -40.17 9.54 -29.09
CA GLY A 691 -41.42 9.34 -29.83
C GLY A 691 -41.66 7.91 -30.36
N THR A 692 -40.75 6.96 -30.10
CA THR A 692 -40.91 5.54 -30.45
C THR A 692 -40.75 4.64 -29.22
N TYR A 693 -41.36 3.45 -29.26
CA TYR A 693 -41.50 2.52 -28.14
C TYR A 693 -40.97 1.13 -28.52
N MET A 694 -40.24 0.47 -27.62
CA MET A 694 -39.70 -0.87 -27.88
C MET A 694 -40.79 -1.95 -27.81
N ASP A 695 -40.95 -2.72 -28.88
CA ASP A 695 -41.78 -3.93 -28.94
C ASP A 695 -41.03 -5.17 -28.40
N ASP A 696 -41.76 -6.25 -28.13
CA ASP A 696 -41.22 -7.54 -27.64
C ASP A 696 -40.20 -8.20 -28.59
N SER A 697 -40.08 -7.74 -29.86
CA SER A 697 -39.05 -8.19 -30.80
C SER A 697 -37.74 -7.37 -30.72
N GLY A 698 -37.69 -6.37 -29.83
CA GLY A 698 -36.56 -5.47 -29.64
C GLY A 698 -36.49 -4.32 -30.66
N LYS A 699 -37.59 -4.02 -31.37
CA LYS A 699 -37.65 -2.93 -32.35
C LYS A 699 -38.42 -1.74 -31.79
N CYS A 700 -37.98 -0.53 -32.14
CA CYS A 700 -38.72 0.68 -31.83
C CYS A 700 -39.79 0.94 -32.88
N VAL A 701 -41.05 0.97 -32.46
CA VAL A 701 -42.24 1.22 -33.29
C VAL A 701 -43.01 2.45 -32.78
N PRO A 702 -43.85 3.09 -33.60
CA PRO A 702 -44.76 4.13 -33.12
C PRO A 702 -45.90 3.52 -32.27
N ALA A 703 -46.48 4.32 -31.37
CA ALA A 703 -47.45 3.84 -30.36
C ALA A 703 -48.70 3.11 -30.91
N ASN A 704 -49.10 3.36 -32.17
CA ASN A 704 -50.24 2.70 -32.82
C ASN A 704 -49.93 1.30 -33.36
N GLU A 705 -48.66 0.91 -33.44
CA GLU A 705 -48.19 -0.40 -33.92
C GLU A 705 -47.82 -1.35 -32.75
N CYS A 706 -47.90 -0.87 -31.51
CA CYS A 706 -47.61 -1.66 -30.32
C CYS A 706 -48.62 -2.82 -30.11
N PRO A 707 -48.14 -4.03 -29.74
CA PRO A 707 -49.01 -5.16 -29.40
C PRO A 707 -49.72 -4.98 -28.05
N CYS A 708 -50.82 -5.71 -27.87
CA CYS A 708 -51.46 -5.90 -26.58
C CYS A 708 -50.85 -7.11 -25.85
N TYR A 709 -50.98 -7.17 -24.53
CA TYR A 709 -50.47 -8.28 -23.72
C TYR A 709 -51.62 -9.09 -23.10
N TYR A 710 -51.56 -10.41 -23.20
CA TYR A 710 -52.53 -11.29 -22.56
C TYR A 710 -51.92 -12.55 -21.99
N LYS A 711 -52.08 -12.78 -20.68
CA LYS A 711 -51.45 -13.90 -19.97
C LYS A 711 -49.96 -14.06 -20.31
N GLY A 712 -49.26 -12.93 -20.40
CA GLY A 712 -47.88 -12.87 -20.89
C GLY A 712 -47.77 -12.83 -22.42
N THR A 713 -48.50 -13.67 -23.16
CA THR A 713 -48.41 -13.72 -24.63
C THR A 713 -48.75 -12.38 -25.30
N PRO A 714 -47.87 -11.86 -26.20
CA PRO A 714 -48.15 -10.66 -26.98
C PRO A 714 -49.09 -10.99 -28.15
N LEU A 715 -50.02 -10.09 -28.44
CA LEU A 715 -50.94 -10.21 -29.57
C LEU A 715 -50.93 -8.94 -30.41
N SER A 716 -50.88 -9.13 -31.72
CA SER A 716 -50.78 -8.07 -32.72
C SER A 716 -52.00 -7.17 -32.66
N SER A 717 -51.84 -5.88 -32.96
CA SER A 717 -52.95 -4.93 -32.99
C SER A 717 -54.06 -5.42 -33.95
N GLY A 718 -55.23 -5.79 -33.41
CA GLY A 718 -56.36 -6.38 -34.14
C GLY A 718 -56.47 -7.92 -34.10
N GLU A 719 -55.57 -8.63 -33.42
CA GLU A 719 -55.55 -10.10 -33.35
C GLU A 719 -56.57 -10.68 -32.35
N VAL A 720 -57.11 -11.87 -32.66
CA VAL A 720 -58.11 -12.57 -31.83
C VAL A 720 -57.66 -14.00 -31.56
N VAL A 721 -57.57 -14.37 -30.29
CA VAL A 721 -57.18 -15.72 -29.85
C VAL A 721 -58.38 -16.44 -29.21
N HIS A 722 -58.41 -17.75 -29.40
CA HIS A 722 -59.43 -18.65 -28.87
C HIS A 722 -58.74 -19.71 -28.01
N ASP A 723 -59.04 -19.75 -26.72
CA ASP A 723 -58.47 -20.74 -25.78
C ASP A 723 -59.59 -21.29 -24.87
N ASN A 724 -59.78 -22.62 -24.95
CA ASN A 724 -60.77 -23.45 -24.27
C ASN A 724 -62.18 -22.83 -24.10
N GLY A 725 -62.74 -22.30 -25.19
CA GLY A 725 -64.11 -21.77 -25.26
C GLY A 725 -64.25 -20.30 -24.86
N VAL A 726 -63.15 -19.59 -24.59
CA VAL A 726 -63.11 -18.15 -24.33
C VAL A 726 -62.38 -17.43 -25.47
N VAL A 727 -62.74 -16.17 -25.75
CA VAL A 727 -62.31 -15.40 -26.93
C VAL A 727 -61.71 -14.06 -26.51
N CYS A 728 -60.46 -13.81 -26.93
CA CYS A 728 -59.64 -12.68 -26.52
C CYS A 728 -59.32 -11.81 -27.73
N THR A 729 -59.74 -10.55 -27.73
CA THR A 729 -59.51 -9.60 -28.83
C THR A 729 -58.54 -8.50 -28.42
N CYS A 730 -57.42 -8.34 -29.13
CA CYS A 730 -56.46 -7.25 -28.96
C CYS A 730 -56.95 -5.98 -29.67
N THR A 731 -57.24 -4.94 -28.89
CA THR A 731 -57.37 -3.58 -29.41
C THR A 731 -56.69 -2.59 -28.47
N TYR A 732 -55.77 -1.77 -29.00
CA TYR A 732 -55.07 -0.70 -28.29
C TYR A 732 -54.50 -1.09 -26.89
N GLY A 733 -54.00 -2.33 -26.74
CA GLY A 733 -53.32 -2.79 -25.52
C GLY A 733 -54.03 -3.84 -24.62
N LYS A 734 -55.29 -4.28 -24.85
CA LYS A 734 -56.10 -5.09 -23.86
C LYS A 734 -56.83 -6.34 -24.41
N LEU A 735 -57.07 -7.43 -23.60
CA LEU A 735 -57.44 -8.86 -23.98
C LEU A 735 -58.09 -9.83 -22.87
N SER A 736 -58.54 -11.13 -23.18
CA SER A 736 -59.15 -12.21 -22.26
C SER A 736 -59.44 -13.74 -22.73
N CYS A 737 -58.81 -14.89 -22.25
CA CYS A 737 -59.09 -16.38 -22.51
C CYS A 737 -58.47 -17.51 -21.56
N THR A 738 -58.78 -18.86 -21.64
CA THR A 738 -58.29 -19.99 -20.70
C THR A 738 -58.42 -21.58 -21.04
N GLY A 739 -57.37 -22.49 -21.04
CA GLY A 739 -57.30 -23.94 -20.49
C GLY A 739 -56.50 -25.21 -21.15
N GLU A 740 -56.11 -26.35 -20.43
CA GLU A 740 -54.98 -27.38 -20.78
C GLU A 740 -54.98 -29.00 -20.46
N LYS A 741 -53.82 -29.79 -20.28
CA LYS A 741 -53.53 -31.30 -20.60
C LYS A 741 -52.30 -32.19 -19.94
N PRO A 742 -52.13 -33.60 -20.02
CA PRO A 742 -51.04 -34.53 -19.38
C PRO A 742 -50.37 -35.86 -20.10
N GLU A 743 -49.50 -36.76 -19.44
CA GLU A 743 -48.53 -37.88 -19.96
C GLU A 743 -48.13 -39.25 -19.12
N PRO A 744 -47.15 -40.21 -19.49
CA PRO A 744 -46.71 -41.56 -18.86
C PRO A 744 -45.14 -42.04 -18.67
N VAL A 745 -44.74 -43.37 -18.41
CA VAL A 745 -43.59 -43.92 -17.49
C VAL A 745 -42.49 -45.09 -17.84
N CYS A 746 -41.33 -45.38 -17.09
CA CYS A 746 -40.22 -46.47 -17.22
C CYS A 746 -39.65 -47.39 -15.98
N VAL A 747 -38.36 -47.94 -15.93
CA VAL A 747 -37.87 -49.26 -15.25
C VAL A 747 -36.41 -49.39 -14.54
N PRO A 748 -36.12 -50.27 -13.50
CA PRO A 748 -34.89 -50.33 -12.57
C PRO A 748 -33.57 -51.13 -12.93
N PRO A 749 -32.45 -51.25 -12.10
CA PRO A 749 -32.34 -51.44 -10.63
C PRO A 749 -31.90 -50.22 -9.81
N MET A 750 -31.19 -49.28 -10.43
CA MET A 750 -31.32 -47.89 -10.02
C MET A 750 -32.78 -47.57 -10.25
N VAL A 751 -33.54 -47.23 -9.21
CA VAL A 751 -34.99 -47.03 -9.40
C VAL A 751 -35.15 -45.93 -10.44
N TYR A 752 -35.82 -46.23 -11.56
CA TYR A 752 -36.22 -45.20 -12.49
C TYR A 752 -37.26 -44.38 -11.77
N VAL A 753 -36.84 -43.25 -11.21
CA VAL A 753 -37.78 -42.29 -10.67
C VAL A 753 -38.54 -41.76 -11.86
N ASP A 754 -39.84 -42.01 -11.87
CA ASP A 754 -40.69 -41.52 -12.94
C ASP A 754 -41.44 -40.27 -12.52
N CYS A 755 -41.05 -39.18 -13.15
CA CYS A 755 -41.47 -37.85 -12.80
C CYS A 755 -42.85 -37.50 -13.36
N GLY A 756 -43.42 -38.36 -14.21
CA GLY A 756 -44.81 -38.24 -14.69
C GLY A 756 -45.86 -38.85 -13.75
N ASN A 757 -45.47 -39.63 -12.72
CA ASN A 757 -46.42 -40.35 -11.87
C ASN A 757 -46.00 -40.46 -10.38
N ALA A 758 -44.94 -39.76 -9.98
CA ALA A 758 -44.54 -39.61 -8.58
C ALA A 758 -45.35 -38.50 -7.89
N THR A 759 -45.48 -38.59 -6.56
CA THR A 759 -45.94 -37.47 -5.73
C THR A 759 -44.93 -36.31 -5.81
N ALA A 760 -45.40 -35.07 -5.61
CA ALA A 760 -44.65 -33.84 -5.89
C ALA A 760 -43.29 -33.69 -5.16
N ASP A 761 -43.02 -34.49 -4.13
CA ASP A 761 -41.81 -34.41 -3.30
C ASP A 761 -40.61 -35.24 -3.82
N VAL A 762 -40.71 -35.86 -5.00
CA VAL A 762 -39.67 -36.77 -5.53
C VAL A 762 -38.84 -36.09 -6.64
N ILE A 763 -37.52 -36.11 -6.50
CA ILE A 763 -36.60 -35.16 -7.17
C ILE A 763 -35.88 -35.76 -8.41
N GLY A 764 -35.89 -37.08 -8.58
CA GLY A 764 -35.30 -37.76 -9.75
C GLY A 764 -33.76 -37.75 -9.80
N ALA A 765 -33.21 -38.21 -10.93
CA ALA A 765 -31.76 -38.45 -11.07
C ALA A 765 -30.92 -37.18 -11.20
N GLY A 766 -31.54 -36.04 -11.50
CA GLY A 766 -30.86 -34.74 -11.64
C GLY A 766 -30.23 -34.22 -10.34
N CYS A 767 -30.59 -34.78 -9.19
CA CYS A 767 -30.13 -34.35 -7.87
C CYS A 767 -29.68 -35.51 -6.97
N GLN A 768 -29.06 -36.53 -7.56
CA GLN A 768 -28.36 -37.56 -6.82
C GLN A 768 -27.26 -36.94 -5.94
N LYS A 769 -27.46 -36.95 -4.62
CA LYS A 769 -26.48 -36.47 -3.63
C LYS A 769 -25.18 -37.29 -3.72
N SER A 770 -24.04 -36.60 -3.59
CA SER A 770 -22.71 -37.20 -3.43
C SER A 770 -22.05 -36.72 -2.14
N CYS A 771 -20.90 -37.28 -1.77
CA CYS A 771 -20.10 -36.74 -0.66
C CYS A 771 -19.54 -35.33 -0.91
N GLN A 772 -19.72 -34.73 -2.08
CA GLN A 772 -19.42 -33.30 -2.32
C GLN A 772 -20.69 -32.43 -2.24
N THR A 773 -21.84 -32.92 -2.75
CA THR A 773 -23.10 -32.15 -2.87
C THR A 773 -24.11 -32.40 -1.75
N LEU A 774 -23.70 -33.02 -0.63
CA LEU A 774 -24.60 -33.42 0.46
C LEU A 774 -25.44 -32.26 1.01
N ASP A 775 -24.79 -31.13 1.31
CA ASP A 775 -25.41 -29.92 1.88
C ASP A 775 -25.92 -28.91 0.83
N MET A 776 -25.76 -29.20 -0.48
CA MET A 776 -26.31 -28.38 -1.57
C MET A 776 -27.75 -28.78 -1.83
N GLU A 777 -28.69 -27.84 -1.88
CA GLU A 777 -30.07 -28.15 -2.26
C GLU A 777 -30.16 -28.64 -3.71
N CYS A 778 -31.27 -29.29 -4.06
CA CYS A 778 -31.54 -29.64 -5.45
C CYS A 778 -32.06 -28.42 -6.21
N TYR A 779 -31.28 -27.92 -7.16
CA TYR A 779 -31.68 -26.80 -8.03
C TYR A 779 -32.27 -27.28 -9.39
N LYS A 780 -32.69 -28.55 -9.50
CA LYS A 780 -33.47 -29.09 -10.64
C LYS A 780 -34.96 -29.12 -10.27
N THR A 781 -35.82 -28.62 -11.16
CA THR A 781 -37.25 -28.39 -10.85
C THR A 781 -38.25 -29.28 -11.53
N HIS A 782 -37.91 -29.84 -12.68
CA HIS A 782 -38.51 -31.11 -13.04
C HIS A 782 -37.66 -32.18 -12.37
N CYS A 783 -38.34 -33.11 -11.72
CA CYS A 783 -37.77 -34.41 -11.48
C CYS A 783 -37.22 -34.92 -12.83
N VAL A 784 -35.94 -35.29 -12.87
CA VAL A 784 -35.32 -35.81 -14.10
C VAL A 784 -35.52 -37.32 -14.11
N SER A 785 -36.40 -37.81 -14.98
CA SER A 785 -36.76 -39.22 -15.03
C SER A 785 -35.54 -40.06 -15.38
N GLY A 786 -35.15 -40.93 -14.44
CA GLY A 786 -33.84 -41.56 -14.49
C GLY A 786 -33.46 -42.28 -13.21
N CYS A 787 -32.24 -42.78 -13.24
CA CYS A 787 -31.71 -43.79 -12.34
C CYS A 787 -31.02 -43.17 -11.10
N VAL A 788 -31.49 -43.49 -9.88
CA VAL A 788 -30.94 -42.99 -8.60
C VAL A 788 -30.32 -44.08 -7.70
N CYS A 789 -29.46 -43.68 -6.76
CA CYS A 789 -29.07 -44.52 -5.63
C CYS A 789 -30.27 -44.76 -4.68
N PRO A 790 -30.31 -45.89 -3.95
CA PRO A 790 -31.32 -46.13 -2.92
C PRO A 790 -31.27 -45.11 -1.77
N HIS A 791 -32.39 -44.98 -1.06
CA HIS A 791 -32.54 -44.11 0.11
C HIS A 791 -31.41 -44.32 1.14
N ASN A 792 -30.96 -43.22 1.75
CA ASN A 792 -29.88 -43.15 2.75
C ASN A 792 -28.47 -43.51 2.23
N LYS A 793 -28.25 -43.46 0.91
CA LYS A 793 -26.91 -43.57 0.31
C LYS A 793 -26.62 -42.44 -0.67
N VAL A 794 -25.35 -42.07 -0.75
CA VAL A 794 -24.83 -40.98 -1.59
C VAL A 794 -23.73 -41.49 -2.52
N LEU A 795 -23.54 -40.82 -3.66
CA LEU A 795 -22.55 -41.21 -4.66
C LEU A 795 -21.12 -40.98 -4.12
N ASP A 796 -20.24 -41.95 -4.28
CA ASP A 796 -18.85 -41.94 -3.81
C ASP A 796 -17.85 -41.25 -4.77
N GLY A 797 -18.33 -40.73 -5.90
CA GLY A 797 -17.50 -40.15 -6.97
C GLY A 797 -16.75 -41.16 -7.84
N LYS A 798 -16.95 -42.47 -7.62
CA LYS A 798 -16.35 -43.59 -8.38
C LYS A 798 -17.38 -44.55 -8.98
N GLY A 799 -18.67 -44.28 -8.77
CA GLY A 799 -19.81 -45.04 -9.32
C GLY A 799 -20.50 -45.97 -8.32
N GLY A 800 -20.13 -45.91 -7.03
CA GLY A 800 -20.79 -46.61 -5.93
C GLY A 800 -21.69 -45.70 -5.09
N CYS A 801 -22.50 -46.31 -4.22
CA CYS A 801 -23.35 -45.60 -3.24
C CYS A 801 -22.91 -45.96 -1.81
N ILE A 802 -22.43 -44.99 -1.03
CA ILE A 802 -21.91 -45.11 0.35
C ILE A 802 -22.77 -44.34 1.38
N ALA A 803 -22.49 -44.45 2.68
CA ALA A 803 -23.22 -43.76 3.73
C ALA A 803 -22.73 -42.30 3.92
N PRO A 804 -23.59 -41.35 4.34
CA PRO A 804 -23.19 -39.96 4.56
C PRO A 804 -22.13 -39.75 5.66
N GLU A 805 -22.14 -40.58 6.72
CA GLU A 805 -21.13 -40.50 7.79
C GLU A 805 -19.70 -40.87 7.34
N ASP A 806 -19.56 -41.65 6.25
CA ASP A 806 -18.27 -42.05 5.68
C ASP A 806 -17.67 -40.99 4.72
N CYS A 807 -18.34 -39.84 4.54
CA CYS A 807 -17.88 -38.81 3.61
C CYS A 807 -16.63 -38.05 4.12
N PRO A 808 -15.55 -37.96 3.32
CA PRO A 808 -14.34 -37.22 3.70
C PRO A 808 -14.54 -35.70 3.67
N CYS A 809 -13.76 -34.98 4.48
CA CYS A 809 -13.59 -33.53 4.37
C CYS A 809 -12.64 -33.18 3.21
N VAL A 810 -12.71 -31.95 2.71
CA VAL A 810 -11.80 -31.43 1.69
C VAL A 810 -11.05 -30.22 2.26
N HIS A 811 -9.75 -30.10 1.96
CA HIS A 811 -8.97 -28.90 2.19
C HIS A 811 -7.81 -28.80 1.21
N ASN A 812 -7.64 -27.64 0.57
CA ASN A 812 -6.66 -27.34 -0.47
C ASN A 812 -6.57 -28.42 -1.57
N GLY A 813 -7.73 -28.85 -2.06
CA GLY A 813 -7.88 -29.88 -3.09
C GLY A 813 -7.60 -31.33 -2.64
N ASN A 814 -7.20 -31.56 -1.38
CA ASN A 814 -6.96 -32.89 -0.81
C ASN A 814 -8.17 -33.39 0.00
N PHE A 815 -8.34 -34.72 0.07
CA PHE A 815 -9.41 -35.38 0.81
C PHE A 815 -8.88 -35.96 2.13
N TYR A 816 -9.63 -35.78 3.21
CA TYR A 816 -9.28 -36.21 4.57
C TYR A 816 -10.39 -37.07 5.18
N ASN A 817 -10.03 -38.20 5.77
CA ASN A 817 -10.98 -39.12 6.37
C ASN A 817 -11.56 -38.57 7.69
N PRO A 818 -12.78 -38.96 8.10
CA PRO A 818 -13.33 -38.60 9.41
C PRO A 818 -12.37 -38.97 10.56
N GLY A 819 -12.05 -37.99 11.41
CA GLY A 819 -11.09 -38.11 12.50
C GLY A 819 -9.68 -37.60 12.20
N GLU A 820 -9.32 -37.37 10.94
CA GLU A 820 -8.04 -36.71 10.59
C GLU A 820 -8.05 -35.23 10.96
N SER A 821 -6.87 -34.66 11.25
CA SER A 821 -6.72 -33.25 11.67
C SER A 821 -5.66 -32.53 10.85
N ILE A 822 -5.90 -31.24 10.60
CA ILE A 822 -5.03 -30.31 9.87
C ILE A 822 -4.76 -29.08 10.75
N ARG A 823 -3.72 -28.31 10.41
CA ARG A 823 -3.43 -27.02 11.03
C ARG A 823 -3.72 -25.89 10.04
N VAL A 824 -4.47 -24.89 10.45
CA VAL A 824 -4.78 -23.68 9.66
C VAL A 824 -4.34 -22.48 10.48
N GLY A 825 -3.22 -21.86 10.08
CA GLY A 825 -2.52 -20.85 10.87
C GLY A 825 -2.11 -21.38 12.26
N CYS A 826 -2.62 -20.74 13.31
CA CYS A 826 -2.44 -21.18 14.69
C CYS A 826 -3.44 -22.25 15.14
N ASN A 827 -4.53 -22.47 14.40
CA ASN A 827 -5.65 -23.33 14.80
C ASN A 827 -5.51 -24.79 14.35
N ASN A 828 -6.06 -25.71 15.14
CA ASN A 828 -6.15 -27.14 14.81
C ASN A 828 -7.59 -27.50 14.45
N CYS A 829 -7.78 -28.07 13.26
CA CYS A 829 -9.08 -28.42 12.70
C CYS A 829 -9.20 -29.94 12.52
N THR A 830 -10.22 -30.56 13.12
CA THR A 830 -10.49 -31.99 12.97
C THR A 830 -11.69 -32.22 12.06
N CYS A 831 -11.54 -33.11 11.08
CA CYS A 831 -12.63 -33.54 10.21
C CYS A 831 -13.65 -34.37 10.99
N ARG A 832 -14.90 -33.91 11.09
CA ARG A 832 -16.03 -34.69 11.61
C ARG A 832 -17.26 -34.40 10.77
N ASN A 833 -17.99 -35.44 10.37
CA ASN A 833 -19.22 -35.32 9.58
C ASN A 833 -19.06 -34.37 8.38
N ARG A 834 -17.97 -34.54 7.60
CA ARG A 834 -17.67 -33.74 6.39
C ARG A 834 -17.35 -32.25 6.63
N LYS A 835 -17.33 -31.79 7.89
CA LYS A 835 -17.00 -30.41 8.31
C LYS A 835 -15.73 -30.38 9.15
N TRP A 836 -15.04 -29.26 9.11
CA TRP A 836 -13.87 -28.99 9.92
C TRP A 836 -14.28 -28.32 11.23
N HIS A 837 -13.96 -28.97 12.34
CA HIS A 837 -14.12 -28.40 13.67
C HIS A 837 -12.77 -27.85 14.13
N CYS A 838 -12.59 -26.55 13.93
CA CYS A 838 -11.39 -25.81 14.32
C CYS A 838 -11.47 -25.27 15.75
N SER A 839 -10.32 -25.09 16.40
CA SER A 839 -10.15 -24.13 17.49
C SER A 839 -10.38 -22.69 16.99
N GLN A 840 -10.59 -21.77 17.93
CA GLN A 840 -10.76 -20.32 17.68
C GLN A 840 -9.71 -19.51 18.46
N GLU A 841 -8.47 -19.98 18.44
CA GLU A 841 -7.33 -19.20 18.94
C GLU A 841 -7.04 -18.06 17.94
N PRO A 842 -6.87 -16.81 18.38
CA PRO A 842 -6.57 -15.70 17.49
C PRO A 842 -5.08 -15.72 17.11
N CYS A 843 -4.78 -15.62 15.82
CA CYS A 843 -3.42 -15.76 15.29
C CYS A 843 -2.68 -14.41 15.20
N LEU A 844 -1.36 -14.47 14.97
CA LEU A 844 -0.59 -13.28 14.60
C LEU A 844 -0.81 -12.99 13.13
N GLU A 845 -1.10 -11.73 12.76
CA GLU A 845 -1.13 -11.30 11.36
C GLU A 845 0.16 -10.59 10.95
N THR A 846 0.47 -10.64 9.64
CA THR A 846 1.74 -10.19 9.06
C THR A 846 1.52 -9.06 8.06
N CYS A 847 2.17 -7.91 8.28
CA CYS A 847 2.46 -6.95 7.22
C CYS A 847 3.81 -7.30 6.59
N SER A 848 3.93 -7.23 5.26
CA SER A 848 5.19 -7.46 4.55
C SER A 848 5.52 -6.33 3.59
N VAL A 849 6.79 -5.93 3.55
CA VAL A 849 7.38 -5.01 2.56
C VAL A 849 8.58 -5.72 1.97
N TYR A 850 8.70 -5.80 0.64
CA TYR A 850 9.84 -6.45 -0.01
C TYR A 850 10.09 -5.90 -1.42
N GLY A 851 11.21 -6.31 -2.01
CA GLY A 851 11.58 -5.93 -3.37
C GLY A 851 11.80 -4.42 -3.49
N ASP A 852 11.11 -3.82 -4.45
CA ASP A 852 11.31 -2.45 -4.92
C ASP A 852 10.19 -1.47 -4.59
N GLY A 853 9.27 -1.88 -3.71
CA GLY A 853 8.11 -1.09 -3.30
C GLY A 853 6.84 -1.90 -3.09
N HIS A 854 6.90 -3.24 -2.99
CA HIS A 854 5.74 -4.10 -2.80
C HIS A 854 5.33 -4.17 -1.33
N TYR A 855 4.08 -3.81 -1.02
CA TYR A 855 3.48 -3.87 0.31
C TYR A 855 2.36 -4.92 0.36
N THR A 856 2.20 -5.52 1.53
CA THR A 856 1.00 -6.27 1.91
C THR A 856 0.63 -5.88 3.34
N THR A 857 -0.59 -5.37 3.54
CA THR A 857 -1.10 -4.94 4.84
C THR A 857 -1.41 -6.12 5.77
N PHE A 858 -1.67 -5.84 7.04
CA PHE A 858 -2.11 -6.88 8.00
C PHE A 858 -3.41 -7.58 7.56
N ASP A 859 -4.28 -6.88 6.83
CA ASP A 859 -5.56 -7.41 6.33
C ASP A 859 -5.45 -7.99 4.90
N GLY A 860 -4.22 -8.17 4.41
CA GLY A 860 -3.90 -8.90 3.18
C GLY A 860 -3.96 -8.09 1.89
N LYS A 861 -4.17 -6.78 1.96
CA LYS A 861 -4.24 -5.91 0.77
C LYS A 861 -2.85 -5.61 0.23
N ARG A 862 -2.67 -5.85 -1.07
CA ARG A 862 -1.43 -5.54 -1.79
C ARG A 862 -1.48 -4.21 -2.50
N PHE A 863 -0.34 -3.53 -2.55
CA PHE A 863 -0.13 -2.33 -3.34
C PHE A 863 1.35 -2.06 -3.56
N ASP A 864 1.66 -1.31 -4.61
CA ASP A 864 3.02 -0.91 -4.97
C ASP A 864 3.21 0.58 -4.70
N PHE A 865 4.31 0.97 -4.04
CA PHE A 865 4.61 2.35 -3.71
C PHE A 865 6.11 2.66 -3.67
N GLU A 866 6.58 3.39 -4.67
CA GLU A 866 7.95 3.87 -4.81
C GLU A 866 8.09 5.32 -4.29
N GLY A 867 8.70 5.50 -3.12
CA GLY A 867 8.79 6.79 -2.43
C GLY A 867 10.18 7.07 -1.87
N ASP A 868 10.79 8.18 -2.29
CA ASP A 868 12.09 8.69 -1.80
C ASP A 868 11.87 9.56 -0.54
N CYS A 869 11.70 8.90 0.62
CA CYS A 869 11.53 9.52 1.95
C CYS A 869 11.51 8.45 3.06
N GLU A 870 11.45 8.90 4.31
CA GLU A 870 11.00 8.10 5.45
C GLU A 870 9.46 8.01 5.51
N TYR A 871 8.95 6.80 5.72
CA TYR A 871 7.51 6.50 5.83
C TYR A 871 7.18 5.69 7.08
N VAL A 872 6.03 5.98 7.70
CA VAL A 872 5.51 5.18 8.82
C VAL A 872 4.90 3.88 8.28
N LEU A 873 5.54 2.75 8.56
CA LEU A 873 4.99 1.42 8.25
C LEU A 873 3.80 1.12 9.15
N VAL A 874 4.00 1.24 10.47
CA VAL A 874 2.97 0.96 11.46
C VAL A 874 3.22 1.76 12.75
N GLN A 875 2.16 2.24 13.37
CA GLN A 875 2.17 2.88 14.69
C GLN A 875 0.83 2.64 15.39
N ASN A 876 0.77 2.83 16.71
CA ASN A 876 -0.50 2.90 17.47
C ASN A 876 -0.85 4.32 17.97
N TYR A 877 -0.29 5.34 17.32
CA TYR A 877 -0.61 6.76 17.53
C TYR A 877 -1.63 7.23 16.48
N CYS A 878 -2.86 6.74 16.56
CA CYS A 878 -3.85 6.80 15.48
C CYS A 878 -5.04 7.72 15.84
N GLY A 879 -4.93 8.99 15.43
CA GLY A 879 -5.94 10.03 15.66
C GLY A 879 -5.96 10.61 17.09
N GLN A 880 -6.61 11.77 17.25
CA GLN A 880 -6.57 12.60 18.47
C GLN A 880 -6.82 11.87 19.81
N GLN A 881 -7.65 10.82 19.85
CA GLN A 881 -8.02 10.14 21.10
C GLN A 881 -6.95 9.16 21.60
N SER A 882 -6.15 8.57 20.71
CA SER A 882 -5.15 7.54 21.05
C SER A 882 -3.73 8.09 21.27
N MET A 883 -3.48 9.37 20.96
CA MET A 883 -2.15 10.01 21.11
C MET A 883 -1.55 9.91 22.52
N ASN A 884 -2.38 9.82 23.56
CA ASN A 884 -1.93 9.62 24.96
C ASN A 884 -1.76 8.14 25.36
N GLN A 885 -1.95 7.20 24.43
CA GLN A 885 -1.94 5.75 24.64
C GLN A 885 -1.00 4.99 23.70
N GLY A 886 -0.45 5.65 22.66
CA GLY A 886 0.53 5.06 21.77
C GLY A 886 1.81 4.62 22.50
N THR A 887 2.41 3.53 22.03
CA THR A 887 3.57 2.87 22.66
C THR A 887 4.70 2.57 21.67
N PHE A 888 4.40 2.43 20.37
CA PHE A 888 5.39 2.06 19.37
C PHE A 888 5.15 2.68 17.98
N ARG A 889 6.22 2.79 17.21
CA ARG A 889 6.22 3.25 15.82
C ARG A 889 7.37 2.59 15.05
N VAL A 890 7.10 2.11 13.84
CA VAL A 890 8.09 1.56 12.91
C VAL A 890 8.12 2.42 11.66
N ILE A 891 9.32 2.88 11.30
CA ILE A 891 9.59 3.75 10.15
C ILE A 891 10.56 3.02 9.21
N THR A 892 10.34 3.14 7.90
CA THR A 892 11.27 2.72 6.85
C THR A 892 11.85 3.94 6.14
N GLU A 893 13.16 3.95 5.90
CA GLU A 893 13.83 4.88 4.99
C GLU A 893 13.89 4.24 3.59
N ASN A 894 13.08 4.75 2.67
CA ASN A 894 12.99 4.25 1.30
C ASN A 894 13.80 5.16 0.37
N ILE A 895 14.67 4.57 -0.45
CA ILE A 895 15.68 5.29 -1.22
C ILE A 895 15.82 4.74 -2.65
N PRO A 896 16.14 5.57 -3.66
CA PRO A 896 16.32 5.08 -5.03
C PRO A 896 17.44 4.03 -5.14
N CYS A 897 17.14 2.92 -5.81
CA CYS A 897 18.02 1.75 -5.97
C CYS A 897 18.33 1.36 -7.44
N GLY A 898 17.58 1.90 -8.41
CA GLY A 898 17.81 1.73 -9.85
C GLY A 898 17.65 3.05 -10.63
N THR A 899 17.87 3.06 -11.95
CA THR A 899 17.74 4.30 -12.75
C THR A 899 16.30 4.66 -13.13
N THR A 900 15.34 3.74 -12.90
CA THR A 900 13.92 3.87 -13.28
C THR A 900 13.09 4.77 -12.36
N GLY A 901 13.62 5.15 -11.19
CA GLY A 901 12.91 5.89 -10.12
C GLY A 901 12.57 5.03 -8.90
N THR A 902 12.72 3.72 -9.07
CA THR A 902 12.50 2.63 -8.12
C THR A 902 13.24 2.76 -6.80
N THR A 903 12.56 2.46 -5.69
CA THR A 903 13.06 2.68 -4.32
C THR A 903 13.01 1.44 -3.44
N CYS A 904 14.10 1.08 -2.77
CA CYS A 904 14.09 0.03 -1.75
C CYS A 904 14.28 0.58 -0.33
N SER A 905 13.86 -0.19 0.68
CA SER A 905 14.17 0.13 2.08
C SER A 905 15.68 -0.05 2.34
N LYS A 906 16.30 0.94 2.99
CA LYS A 906 17.71 0.88 3.43
C LYS A 906 17.88 0.84 4.95
N SER A 907 17.06 1.60 5.68
CA SER A 907 17.10 1.61 7.15
C SER A 907 15.72 1.48 7.76
N ILE A 908 15.65 0.85 8.93
CA ILE A 908 14.43 0.61 9.68
C ILE A 908 14.62 1.18 11.08
N LYS A 909 13.73 2.06 11.51
CA LYS A 909 13.76 2.69 12.83
C LYS A 909 12.56 2.25 13.64
N VAL A 910 12.81 1.61 14.77
CA VAL A 910 11.79 1.10 15.70
C VAL A 910 11.85 1.91 16.99
N PHE A 911 10.80 2.70 17.23
CA PHE A 911 10.61 3.46 18.46
C PHE A 911 9.71 2.65 19.40
N LEU A 912 10.20 2.37 20.62
CA LEU A 912 9.47 1.64 21.64
C LEU A 912 9.84 2.15 23.04
N GLU A 913 8.86 2.72 23.75
CA GLU A 913 9.05 3.39 25.04
C GLU A 913 10.19 4.44 25.00
N ASN A 914 11.24 4.25 25.80
CA ASN A 914 12.40 5.14 25.91
C ASN A 914 13.55 4.77 24.96
N TYR A 915 13.33 3.83 24.04
CA TYR A 915 14.37 3.25 23.19
C TYR A 915 14.05 3.42 21.70
N GLU A 916 15.11 3.62 20.95
CA GLU A 916 15.15 3.64 19.49
C GLU A 916 16.12 2.55 19.03
N LEU A 917 15.68 1.72 18.09
CA LEU A 917 16.48 0.70 17.44
C LEU A 917 16.58 1.01 15.95
N ILE A 918 17.79 1.16 15.45
CA ILE A 918 18.10 1.39 14.04
C ILE A 918 18.67 0.10 13.47
N LEU A 919 18.08 -0.40 12.38
CA LEU A 919 18.58 -1.52 11.59
C LEU A 919 19.02 -0.98 10.22
N SER A 920 20.30 -1.10 9.90
CA SER A 920 20.88 -0.57 8.65
C SER A 920 22.18 -1.29 8.31
N ASP A 921 22.47 -1.43 7.01
CA ASP A 921 23.74 -1.99 6.49
C ASP A 921 24.19 -3.30 7.20
N GLY A 922 23.22 -4.19 7.51
CA GLY A 922 23.41 -5.48 8.21
C GLY A 922 23.61 -5.41 9.74
N HIS A 923 23.64 -4.22 10.34
CA HIS A 923 23.90 -3.97 11.75
C HIS A 923 22.64 -3.55 12.52
N SER A 924 22.74 -3.45 13.85
CA SER A 924 21.65 -3.05 14.74
C SER A 924 22.16 -2.16 15.88
N ASP A 925 21.79 -0.89 15.88
CA ASP A 925 22.18 0.11 16.88
C ASP A 925 21.02 0.44 17.83
N VAL A 926 21.30 0.51 19.13
CA VAL A 926 20.30 0.80 20.17
C VAL A 926 20.61 2.12 20.86
N ILE A 927 19.69 3.08 20.75
CA ILE A 927 19.79 4.42 21.34
C ILE A 927 18.78 4.53 22.48
N GLN A 928 19.24 4.97 23.66
CA GLN A 928 18.35 5.28 24.78
C GLN A 928 17.99 6.77 24.75
N ARG A 929 16.74 7.08 24.37
CA ARG A 929 16.22 8.46 24.25
C ARG A 929 15.94 9.12 25.60
N ALA A 930 15.55 8.34 26.61
CA ALA A 930 15.25 8.86 27.95
C ALA A 930 15.85 7.98 29.07
N PRO A 931 16.39 8.57 30.15
CA PRO A 931 17.01 7.81 31.23
C PRO A 931 16.00 7.01 32.05
N GLY A 932 16.26 5.71 32.19
CA GLY A 932 15.41 4.76 32.91
C GLY A 932 14.55 3.88 31.99
N GLY A 933 14.04 2.77 32.54
CA GLY A 933 13.39 1.69 31.79
C GLY A 933 14.20 0.39 31.80
N LYS A 934 13.57 -0.71 31.38
CA LYS A 934 14.26 -1.94 30.98
C LYS A 934 14.15 -2.04 29.46
N MET A 935 15.16 -2.62 28.80
CA MET A 935 15.12 -2.85 27.36
C MET A 935 13.87 -3.68 26.98
N PRO A 936 12.93 -3.13 26.18
CA PRO A 936 11.61 -3.73 25.96
C PRO A 936 11.57 -4.74 24.79
N PHE A 937 12.74 -5.09 24.24
CA PHE A 937 12.89 -6.00 23.11
C PHE A 937 14.17 -6.83 23.17
N GLN A 938 14.21 -7.92 22.42
CA GLN A 938 15.37 -8.78 22.22
C GLN A 938 15.70 -8.89 20.73
N ILE A 939 16.96 -8.64 20.37
CA ILE A 939 17.47 -8.79 19.00
C ILE A 939 18.17 -10.16 18.88
N ARG A 940 17.85 -10.91 17.83
CA ARG A 940 18.34 -12.28 17.60
C ARG A 940 18.69 -12.48 16.12
N SER A 941 19.75 -13.24 15.81
CA SER A 941 20.02 -13.67 14.44
C SER A 941 19.40 -15.05 14.17
N MET A 942 18.58 -15.16 13.12
CA MET A 942 17.88 -16.39 12.72
C MET A 942 18.08 -16.65 11.22
N GLY A 943 19.07 -17.48 10.89
CA GLY A 943 19.46 -17.73 9.51
C GLY A 943 20.02 -16.45 8.88
N ILE A 944 19.43 -16.00 7.76
CA ILE A 944 19.80 -14.71 7.14
C ILE A 944 19.13 -13.50 7.79
N TYR A 945 18.12 -13.71 8.65
CA TYR A 945 17.29 -12.65 9.21
C TYR A 945 17.81 -12.10 10.55
N THR A 946 17.58 -10.81 10.79
CA THR A 946 17.54 -10.20 12.12
C THR A 946 16.11 -10.19 12.61
N VAL A 947 15.86 -10.72 13.81
CA VAL A 947 14.53 -10.75 14.44
C VAL A 947 14.55 -9.91 15.72
N VAL A 948 13.62 -8.97 15.80
CA VAL A 948 13.36 -8.11 16.97
C VAL A 948 12.06 -8.56 17.60
N ASP A 949 12.15 -9.17 18.77
CA ASP A 949 11.02 -9.72 19.53
C ASP A 949 10.72 -8.78 20.71
N THR A 950 9.57 -8.08 20.69
CA THR A 950 9.21 -7.07 21.71
C THR A 950 8.26 -7.64 22.78
N THR A 951 8.37 -7.15 24.02
CA THR A 951 7.51 -7.60 25.13
C THR A 951 6.05 -7.16 25.00
N ILE A 952 5.74 -6.23 24.10
CA ILE A 952 4.37 -5.74 23.85
C ILE A 952 3.62 -6.55 22.77
N GLY A 953 4.27 -7.53 22.12
CA GLY A 953 3.63 -8.33 21.06
C GLY A 953 3.70 -7.69 19.67
N VAL A 954 4.76 -6.93 19.39
CA VAL A 954 5.21 -6.54 18.05
C VAL A 954 6.47 -7.35 17.74
N ILE A 955 6.56 -7.95 16.56
CA ILE A 955 7.73 -8.73 16.13
C ILE A 955 8.16 -8.23 14.76
N LEU A 956 9.43 -7.87 14.58
CA LEU A 956 9.97 -7.44 13.29
C LEU A 956 11.03 -8.42 12.81
N MET A 957 10.93 -8.86 11.57
CA MET A 957 11.90 -9.72 10.90
C MET A 957 12.43 -8.98 9.67
N TRP A 958 13.75 -8.83 9.57
CA TRP A 958 14.42 -8.14 8.48
C TRP A 958 15.47 -9.06 7.84
N ASP A 959 15.49 -9.17 6.52
CA ASP A 959 16.42 -10.04 5.76
C ASP A 959 17.86 -9.48 5.65
N LYS A 960 18.16 -8.41 6.39
CA LYS A 960 19.41 -7.61 6.31
C LYS A 960 19.59 -6.87 4.97
N LYS A 961 18.52 -6.78 4.17
CA LYS A 961 18.44 -6.13 2.86
C LYS A 961 17.16 -5.29 2.79
N THR A 962 16.21 -5.64 1.93
CA THR A 962 15.01 -4.85 1.61
C THR A 962 13.71 -5.48 2.12
N SER A 963 13.72 -6.72 2.61
CA SER A 963 12.50 -7.41 3.07
C SER A 963 12.27 -7.20 4.56
N ILE A 964 11.10 -6.65 4.88
CA ILE A 964 10.61 -6.38 6.24
C ILE A 964 9.30 -7.14 6.43
N PHE A 965 9.22 -7.94 7.48
CA PHE A 965 7.99 -8.61 7.90
C PHE A 965 7.68 -8.21 9.33
N ILE A 966 6.54 -7.55 9.54
CA ILE A 966 6.08 -7.10 10.86
C ILE A 966 4.89 -7.97 11.26
N LYS A 967 4.95 -8.57 12.45
CA LYS A 967 3.85 -9.35 13.02
C LYS A 967 3.30 -8.68 14.27
N LEU A 968 1.98 -8.65 14.38
CA LEU A 968 1.27 -8.10 15.52
C LEU A 968 0.46 -9.18 16.25
N THR A 969 0.38 -9.04 17.57
CA THR A 969 -0.59 -9.79 18.38
C THR A 969 -2.01 -9.23 18.22
N PRO A 970 -3.06 -10.06 18.38
CA PRO A 970 -4.47 -9.65 18.30
C PRO A 970 -4.88 -8.47 19.20
N ASN A 971 -4.09 -8.15 20.24
CA ASN A 971 -4.32 -6.99 21.10
C ASN A 971 -4.24 -5.64 20.35
N PHE A 972 -3.64 -5.63 19.15
CA PHE A 972 -3.53 -4.44 18.29
C PHE A 972 -4.60 -4.36 17.19
N GLN A 973 -5.53 -5.32 17.12
CA GLN A 973 -6.55 -5.35 16.07
C GLN A 973 -7.41 -4.07 16.11
N GLY A 974 -7.44 -3.30 15.03
CA GLY A 974 -8.12 -2.01 14.90
C GLY A 974 -7.50 -0.86 15.72
N HIS A 975 -6.29 -1.02 16.25
CA HIS A 975 -5.59 -0.03 17.09
C HIS A 975 -4.27 0.46 16.48
N VAL A 976 -4.01 0.16 15.20
CA VAL A 976 -2.81 0.59 14.47
C VAL A 976 -3.16 1.35 13.20
N CYS A 977 -2.16 2.00 12.61
CA CYS A 977 -2.28 2.75 11.36
C CYS A 977 -0.88 2.94 10.74
N GLY A 978 -0.82 3.14 9.42
CA GLY A 978 0.40 3.33 8.64
C GLY A 978 0.27 2.72 7.25
N LEU A 979 1.39 2.55 6.53
CA LEU A 979 1.41 1.83 5.25
C LEU A 979 0.98 0.36 5.37
N CYS A 980 1.11 -0.24 6.55
CA CYS A 980 0.65 -1.61 6.85
C CYS A 980 -0.86 -1.74 7.09
N GLY A 981 -1.65 -0.68 6.95
CA GLY A 981 -3.09 -0.72 7.20
C GLY A 981 -3.46 -0.49 8.67
N ASN A 982 -4.68 -0.86 9.06
CA ASN A 982 -5.20 -0.67 10.42
C ASN A 982 -5.44 -1.97 11.22
N TYR A 983 -5.30 -3.13 10.57
CA TYR A 983 -5.44 -4.46 11.17
C TYR A 983 -6.83 -4.67 11.79
N ASP A 984 -7.92 -4.38 11.07
CA ASP A 984 -9.29 -4.66 11.54
C ASP A 984 -9.99 -5.84 10.82
N GLY A 985 -9.36 -6.36 9.77
CA GLY A 985 -9.84 -7.43 8.90
C GLY A 985 -10.34 -6.94 7.53
N ASN A 986 -10.53 -5.63 7.35
CA ASN A 986 -11.15 -5.04 6.17
C ASN A 986 -10.16 -4.24 5.31
N GLY A 987 -9.53 -4.93 4.35
CA GLY A 987 -8.61 -4.33 3.38
C GLY A 987 -9.19 -3.13 2.61
N ASN A 988 -10.51 -2.95 2.49
CA ASN A 988 -11.06 -1.78 1.79
C ASN A 988 -10.80 -0.46 2.52
N ASN A 989 -10.63 -0.49 3.84
CA ASN A 989 -10.34 0.69 4.64
C ASN A 989 -8.83 0.94 4.86
N ASP A 990 -7.96 -0.03 4.55
CA ASP A 990 -6.50 0.04 4.78
C ASP A 990 -5.84 1.29 4.21
N PHE A 991 -6.36 1.83 3.10
CA PHE A 991 -5.91 3.10 2.52
C PHE A 991 -6.46 4.30 3.30
N THR A 992 -6.39 4.23 4.63
CA THR A 992 -6.68 5.33 5.55
C THR A 992 -5.46 6.24 5.63
N THR A 993 -5.62 7.47 5.19
CA THR A 993 -4.59 8.51 5.30
C THR A 993 -4.28 8.84 6.76
N ARG A 994 -3.15 9.52 7.01
CA ARG A 994 -2.83 10.09 8.32
C ARG A 994 -3.95 10.98 8.88
N SER A 995 -4.68 11.70 8.01
CA SER A 995 -5.84 12.53 8.34
C SER A 995 -7.15 11.75 8.50
N GLN A 996 -7.11 10.41 8.63
CA GLN A 996 -8.27 9.54 8.90
C GLN A 996 -9.31 9.47 7.76
N SER A 997 -8.92 9.74 6.50
CA SER A 997 -9.78 9.49 5.33
C SER A 997 -9.37 8.21 4.59
N VAL A 998 -10.32 7.30 4.36
CA VAL A 998 -10.12 6.20 3.39
C VAL A 998 -10.16 6.76 1.97
N VAL A 999 -9.13 6.51 1.16
CA VAL A 999 -8.99 7.00 -0.22
C VAL A 999 -8.77 5.85 -1.21
N GLY A 1000 -9.16 6.03 -2.48
CA GLY A 1000 -8.94 5.02 -3.53
C GLY A 1000 -7.54 5.05 -4.14
N SER A 1001 -6.82 6.18 -3.99
CA SER A 1001 -5.50 6.41 -4.58
C SER A 1001 -4.37 5.99 -3.63
N VAL A 1002 -3.58 4.99 -4.07
CA VAL A 1002 -2.36 4.55 -3.36
C VAL A 1002 -1.40 5.72 -3.12
N LEU A 1003 -1.24 6.61 -4.11
CA LEU A 1003 -0.36 7.77 -4.00
C LEU A 1003 -0.86 8.80 -2.98
N GLU A 1004 -2.18 9.01 -2.84
CA GLU A 1004 -2.73 9.91 -1.82
C GLU A 1004 -2.56 9.32 -0.42
N PHE A 1005 -2.89 8.03 -0.27
CA PHE A 1005 -2.68 7.26 0.96
C PHE A 1005 -1.22 7.30 1.42
N ALA A 1006 -0.30 6.81 0.60
CA ALA A 1006 1.08 6.60 1.02
C ALA A 1006 1.87 7.92 1.19
N ASN A 1007 1.61 8.94 0.36
CA ASN A 1007 2.22 10.26 0.59
C ASN A 1007 1.76 10.93 1.90
N SER A 1008 0.58 10.57 2.44
CA SER A 1008 0.14 11.08 3.76
C SER A 1008 0.94 10.49 4.93
N TRP A 1009 1.60 9.34 4.72
CA TRP A 1009 2.38 8.63 5.73
C TRP A 1009 3.87 8.99 5.79
N LYS A 1010 4.31 9.95 4.95
CA LYS A 1010 5.63 10.58 5.06
C LYS A 1010 5.90 11.10 6.47
N VAL A 1011 7.14 10.98 6.93
CA VAL A 1011 7.58 11.55 8.22
C VAL A 1011 7.77 13.06 8.09
N SER A 1012 8.34 13.53 6.98
CA SER A 1012 8.58 14.94 6.72
C SER A 1012 7.67 15.51 5.62
N SER A 1013 7.08 16.68 5.87
CA SER A 1013 6.43 17.52 4.86
C SER A 1013 7.42 18.18 3.90
N SER A 1014 8.73 18.18 4.22
CA SER A 1014 9.79 18.55 3.28
C SER A 1014 10.18 17.41 2.31
N CYS A 1015 9.62 16.21 2.42
CA CYS A 1015 9.81 15.22 1.36
C CYS A 1015 8.91 15.55 0.16
N PRO A 1016 9.39 15.41 -1.10
CA PRO A 1016 8.54 15.53 -2.28
C PRO A 1016 7.40 14.50 -2.25
N ASN A 1017 6.34 14.73 -3.03
CA ASN A 1017 5.35 13.67 -3.25
C ASN A 1017 5.91 12.65 -4.25
N ALA A 1018 5.81 11.37 -3.90
CA ALA A 1018 6.00 10.28 -4.84
C ALA A 1018 5.01 10.42 -6.01
N ASN A 1019 5.51 10.24 -7.23
CA ASN A 1019 4.73 10.29 -8.47
C ASN A 1019 4.64 8.89 -9.06
N ARG A 1020 3.63 8.64 -9.91
CA ARG A 1020 3.50 7.38 -10.64
C ARG A 1020 4.74 7.15 -11.50
N THR A 1021 5.51 6.14 -11.16
CA THR A 1021 6.69 5.64 -11.86
C THR A 1021 6.28 4.98 -13.18
N LYS A 1022 7.26 4.74 -14.04
CA LYS A 1022 7.04 3.98 -15.28
C LYS A 1022 7.35 2.52 -14.99
N ASP A 1023 6.48 1.63 -15.48
CA ASP A 1023 6.75 0.19 -15.60
C ASP A 1023 8.24 -0.06 -15.92
N PRO A 1024 9.00 -0.69 -15.01
CA PRO A 1024 10.44 -0.90 -15.18
C PRO A 1024 10.77 -1.75 -16.39
N CYS A 1025 9.94 -2.73 -16.75
CA CYS A 1025 10.12 -3.55 -17.94
C CYS A 1025 9.82 -2.77 -19.24
N THR A 1026 8.94 -1.77 -19.21
CA THR A 1026 8.73 -0.83 -20.33
C THR A 1026 9.87 0.20 -20.42
N ALA A 1027 10.46 0.61 -19.29
CA ALA A 1027 11.65 1.48 -19.26
C ALA A 1027 12.92 0.75 -19.72
N ASN A 1028 13.08 -0.53 -19.36
CA ASN A 1028 14.19 -1.41 -19.70
C ASN A 1028 13.74 -2.66 -20.53
N PRO A 1029 13.22 -2.52 -21.78
CA PRO A 1029 12.66 -3.66 -22.54
C PRO A 1029 13.64 -4.81 -22.81
N TYR A 1030 14.95 -4.53 -22.81
CA TYR A 1030 16.00 -5.53 -23.00
C TYR A 1030 16.16 -6.48 -21.79
N ARG A 1031 15.61 -6.13 -20.62
CA ARG A 1031 15.63 -6.95 -19.40
C ARG A 1031 14.42 -7.89 -19.28
N LYS A 1032 13.26 -7.50 -19.80
CA LYS A 1032 11.96 -8.22 -19.65
C LYS A 1032 12.06 -9.73 -19.92
N ALA A 1033 12.71 -10.13 -21.02
CA ALA A 1033 12.85 -11.54 -21.39
C ALA A 1033 13.76 -12.36 -20.45
N TRP A 1034 14.73 -11.72 -19.78
CA TRP A 1034 15.54 -12.39 -18.74
C TRP A 1034 14.75 -12.49 -17.44
N ALA A 1035 14.10 -11.40 -17.02
CA ALA A 1035 13.27 -11.32 -15.82
C ALA A 1035 12.17 -12.40 -15.82
N GLN A 1036 11.30 -12.41 -16.84
CA GLN A 1036 10.23 -13.40 -17.02
C GLN A 1036 10.76 -14.85 -16.95
N LYS A 1037 11.94 -15.10 -17.54
CA LYS A 1037 12.55 -16.43 -17.54
C LYS A 1037 13.04 -16.84 -16.15
N GLN A 1038 13.73 -15.98 -15.40
CA GLN A 1038 14.22 -16.34 -14.06
C GLN A 1038 13.06 -16.48 -13.08
N CYS A 1039 12.14 -15.51 -13.07
CA CYS A 1039 10.99 -15.49 -12.17
C CYS A 1039 10.02 -16.65 -12.39
N SER A 1040 10.02 -17.29 -13.58
CA SER A 1040 9.22 -18.50 -13.85
C SER A 1040 9.50 -19.66 -12.87
N ILE A 1041 10.57 -19.62 -12.08
CA ILE A 1041 10.77 -20.55 -10.96
C ILE A 1041 9.58 -20.54 -9.98
N ILE A 1042 8.99 -19.38 -9.70
CA ILE A 1042 7.85 -19.19 -8.78
C ILE A 1042 6.63 -19.99 -9.26
N THR A 1043 6.36 -20.02 -10.56
CA THR A 1043 5.25 -20.77 -11.18
C THR A 1043 5.66 -22.19 -11.62
N SER A 1044 6.92 -22.60 -11.40
CA SER A 1044 7.45 -23.91 -11.80
C SER A 1044 7.15 -25.04 -10.81
N SER A 1045 7.46 -26.28 -11.22
CA SER A 1045 7.33 -27.48 -10.38
C SER A 1045 8.16 -27.45 -9.08
N VAL A 1046 9.14 -26.55 -8.94
CA VAL A 1046 9.90 -26.34 -7.69
C VAL A 1046 8.96 -25.93 -6.56
N PHE A 1047 7.99 -25.06 -6.85
CA PHE A 1047 7.04 -24.52 -5.88
C PHE A 1047 5.67 -25.21 -5.88
N ALA A 1048 5.50 -26.30 -6.63
CA ALA A 1048 4.22 -27.01 -6.81
C ALA A 1048 3.47 -27.40 -5.53
N LYS A 1049 4.17 -27.55 -4.39
CA LYS A 1049 3.53 -27.81 -3.10
C LYS A 1049 2.79 -26.58 -2.55
N CYS A 1050 3.36 -25.39 -2.73
CA CYS A 1050 2.84 -24.12 -2.23
C CYS A 1050 1.80 -23.49 -3.16
N HIS A 1051 1.80 -23.84 -4.45
CA HIS A 1051 0.77 -23.47 -5.45
C HIS A 1051 -0.67 -23.83 -5.08
N SER A 1052 -0.90 -24.61 -4.03
CA SER A 1052 -2.22 -24.95 -3.48
C SER A 1052 -2.61 -24.12 -2.25
N GLN A 1053 -1.70 -23.26 -1.77
CA GLN A 1053 -1.81 -22.51 -0.51
C GLN A 1053 -1.62 -21.01 -0.68
N VAL A 1054 -0.70 -20.59 -1.57
CA VAL A 1054 -0.34 -19.19 -1.79
C VAL A 1054 -0.34 -18.94 -3.30
N GLU A 1055 -1.14 -17.97 -3.73
CA GLU A 1055 -1.24 -17.54 -5.12
C GLU A 1055 0.11 -17.00 -5.63
N PRO A 1056 0.78 -17.65 -6.60
CA PRO A 1056 2.10 -17.27 -7.09
C PRO A 1056 2.09 -16.12 -8.09
N ASN A 1057 0.98 -15.83 -8.78
CA ASN A 1057 0.96 -14.87 -9.88
C ASN A 1057 1.43 -13.46 -9.47
N GLU A 1058 1.00 -12.99 -8.30
CA GLU A 1058 1.36 -11.66 -7.78
C GLU A 1058 2.86 -11.58 -7.44
N TYR A 1059 3.42 -12.63 -6.83
CA TYR A 1059 4.86 -12.73 -6.56
C TYR A 1059 5.69 -12.89 -7.84
N TYR A 1060 5.14 -13.54 -8.87
CA TYR A 1060 5.79 -13.65 -10.19
C TYR A 1060 5.90 -12.29 -10.87
N GLN A 1061 4.83 -11.48 -10.90
CA GLN A 1061 4.88 -10.15 -11.50
C GLN A 1061 5.82 -9.21 -10.72
N ALA A 1062 5.70 -9.17 -9.38
CA ALA A 1062 6.64 -8.46 -8.50
C ALA A 1062 8.11 -8.82 -8.81
N CYS A 1063 8.43 -10.12 -8.90
CA CYS A 1063 9.76 -10.58 -9.28
C CYS A 1063 10.22 -10.08 -10.67
N VAL A 1064 9.31 -10.01 -11.64
CA VAL A 1064 9.61 -9.54 -13.00
C VAL A 1064 9.89 -8.03 -13.01
N ASP A 1065 9.11 -7.25 -12.26
CA ASP A 1065 9.27 -5.81 -12.12
C ASP A 1065 10.58 -5.47 -11.38
N ASP A 1066 10.82 -6.06 -10.20
CA ASP A 1066 12.09 -6.06 -9.44
C ASP A 1066 13.30 -6.33 -10.37
N ALA A 1067 13.23 -7.41 -11.15
CA ALA A 1067 14.30 -7.85 -12.04
C ALA A 1067 14.50 -6.93 -13.26
N CYS A 1068 13.47 -6.18 -13.68
CA CYS A 1068 13.55 -5.15 -14.71
C CYS A 1068 14.06 -3.80 -14.17
N ALA A 1069 13.79 -3.48 -12.90
CA ALA A 1069 14.20 -2.23 -12.27
C ALA A 1069 15.67 -2.20 -11.85
N CYS A 1070 16.21 -3.32 -11.36
CA CYS A 1070 17.59 -3.40 -10.87
C CYS A 1070 18.64 -3.39 -12.01
N ASP A 1071 18.91 -2.20 -12.57
CA ASP A 1071 19.73 -1.98 -13.76
C ASP A 1071 21.13 -1.40 -13.50
N THR A 1072 21.43 -0.98 -12.27
CA THR A 1072 22.72 -0.43 -11.82
C THR A 1072 23.73 -1.49 -11.35
N GLY A 1073 23.35 -2.77 -11.38
CA GLY A 1073 24.12 -3.90 -10.86
C GLY A 1073 23.55 -4.44 -9.55
N GLY A 1074 23.64 -5.76 -9.35
CA GLY A 1074 22.93 -6.44 -8.26
C GLY A 1074 21.67 -7.18 -8.73
N ASP A 1075 21.47 -7.33 -10.04
CA ASP A 1075 20.32 -7.92 -10.72
C ASP A 1075 19.87 -9.28 -10.15
N CYS A 1076 20.83 -10.12 -9.76
CA CYS A 1076 20.56 -11.41 -9.14
C CYS A 1076 19.96 -11.27 -7.73
N GLU A 1077 20.32 -10.22 -7.00
CA GLU A 1077 19.86 -9.96 -5.64
C GLU A 1077 18.37 -9.66 -5.59
N CYS A 1078 17.88 -8.74 -6.43
CA CYS A 1078 16.46 -8.40 -6.52
C CYS A 1078 15.59 -9.63 -6.88
N PHE A 1079 16.02 -10.39 -7.91
CA PHE A 1079 15.42 -11.68 -8.25
C PHE A 1079 15.41 -12.65 -7.06
N CYS A 1080 16.53 -12.80 -6.34
CA CYS A 1080 16.60 -13.70 -5.20
C CYS A 1080 15.73 -13.25 -4.02
N THR A 1081 15.56 -11.94 -3.81
CA THR A 1081 14.71 -11.38 -2.76
C THR A 1081 13.23 -11.67 -3.04
N ALA A 1082 12.75 -11.42 -4.27
CA ALA A 1082 11.37 -11.71 -4.66
C ALA A 1082 11.00 -13.20 -4.53
N VAL A 1083 11.90 -14.09 -4.98
CA VAL A 1083 11.70 -15.55 -4.84
C VAL A 1083 11.77 -15.99 -3.38
N ALA A 1084 12.63 -15.37 -2.56
CA ALA A 1084 12.70 -15.63 -1.13
C ALA A 1084 11.43 -15.16 -0.39
N ALA A 1085 10.82 -14.05 -0.79
CA ALA A 1085 9.55 -13.57 -0.23
C ALA A 1085 8.42 -14.60 -0.47
N TYR A 1086 8.31 -15.17 -1.67
CA TYR A 1086 7.35 -16.26 -1.93
C TYR A 1086 7.69 -17.51 -1.12
N ALA A 1087 8.96 -17.92 -1.06
CA ALA A 1087 9.38 -19.06 -0.24
C ALA A 1087 9.07 -18.87 1.26
N GLN A 1088 9.20 -17.64 1.77
CA GLN A 1088 8.82 -17.30 3.14
C GLN A 1088 7.30 -17.35 3.34
N ALA A 1089 6.49 -16.84 2.41
CA ALA A 1089 5.03 -16.98 2.46
C ALA A 1089 4.58 -18.46 2.52
N CYS A 1090 5.23 -19.34 1.74
CA CYS A 1090 5.01 -20.79 1.81
C CYS A 1090 5.40 -21.39 3.18
N ASN A 1091 6.51 -20.92 3.76
CA ASN A 1091 7.04 -21.37 5.06
C ASN A 1091 6.15 -20.95 6.24
N GLU A 1092 5.46 -19.81 6.16
CA GLU A 1092 4.46 -19.38 7.16
C GLU A 1092 3.34 -20.44 7.32
N LEU A 1093 3.01 -21.13 6.22
CA LEU A 1093 2.00 -22.19 6.11
C LEU A 1093 2.57 -23.62 6.26
N ASP A 1094 3.71 -23.78 6.96
CA ASP A 1094 4.42 -25.06 7.16
C ASP A 1094 4.93 -25.75 5.87
N ILE A 1095 4.90 -25.08 4.70
CA ILE A 1095 5.42 -25.64 3.44
C ILE A 1095 6.86 -25.23 3.21
N CYS A 1096 7.78 -26.07 3.68
CA CYS A 1096 9.20 -25.88 3.46
C CYS A 1096 9.65 -26.24 2.03
N ILE A 1097 10.32 -25.31 1.34
CA ILE A 1097 10.78 -25.46 -0.05
C ILE A 1097 12.28 -25.18 -0.16
N ALA A 1098 13.04 -26.21 -0.55
CA ALA A 1098 14.45 -26.07 -0.91
C ALA A 1098 14.59 -25.63 -2.38
N TRP A 1099 14.55 -24.31 -2.63
CA TRP A 1099 14.54 -23.72 -3.97
C TRP A 1099 15.92 -23.27 -4.48
N ARG A 1100 16.84 -22.89 -3.57
CA ARG A 1100 18.21 -22.46 -3.92
C ARG A 1100 19.04 -23.60 -4.50
N THR A 1101 19.88 -23.27 -5.49
CA THR A 1101 20.83 -24.20 -6.12
C THR A 1101 22.18 -23.50 -6.37
N PRO A 1102 23.27 -24.22 -6.68
CA PRO A 1102 24.55 -23.59 -7.02
C PRO A 1102 24.48 -22.60 -8.20
N SER A 1103 23.46 -22.71 -9.06
CA SER A 1103 23.20 -21.83 -10.21
C SER A 1103 22.08 -20.81 -10.00
N ILE A 1104 21.28 -20.93 -8.93
CA ILE A 1104 20.12 -20.07 -8.64
C ILE A 1104 20.18 -19.67 -7.17
N CYS A 1105 20.52 -18.40 -6.91
CA CYS A 1105 20.57 -17.81 -5.58
C CYS A 1105 21.38 -18.61 -4.53
N PRO A 1106 22.64 -19.03 -4.84
CA PRO A 1106 23.45 -19.83 -3.94
C PRO A 1106 23.73 -19.13 -2.61
N LEU A 1107 23.79 -19.91 -1.53
CA LEU A 1107 24.12 -19.44 -0.18
C LEU A 1107 25.33 -20.21 0.36
N PHE A 1108 26.43 -19.49 0.64
CA PHE A 1108 27.73 -20.06 0.98
C PHE A 1108 27.88 -20.35 2.48
N CYS A 1109 27.07 -21.26 3.02
CA CYS A 1109 27.10 -21.59 4.45
C CYS A 1109 28.38 -22.29 4.90
N ASP A 1110 29.14 -22.88 3.98
CA ASP A 1110 30.43 -23.52 4.26
C ASP A 1110 31.55 -22.52 4.56
N TYR A 1111 31.37 -21.24 4.20
CA TYR A 1111 32.26 -20.13 4.58
C TYR A 1111 32.49 -20.03 6.10
N TYR A 1112 31.47 -20.37 6.90
CA TYR A 1112 31.52 -20.29 8.36
C TYR A 1112 32.17 -21.52 9.03
N ASN A 1113 32.56 -22.56 8.26
CA ASN A 1113 33.16 -23.77 8.83
C ASN A 1113 34.64 -23.56 9.18
N PRO A 1114 35.07 -23.95 10.40
CA PRO A 1114 36.49 -24.10 10.72
C PRO A 1114 37.18 -25.10 9.78
N GLN A 1115 38.49 -24.93 9.55
CA GLN A 1115 39.24 -25.78 8.61
C GLN A 1115 39.18 -27.27 9.02
N GLY A 1116 38.48 -28.08 8.20
CA GLY A 1116 38.32 -29.52 8.42
C GLY A 1116 37.06 -29.92 9.20
N GLU A 1117 36.24 -28.95 9.63
CA GLU A 1117 34.96 -29.17 10.30
C GLU A 1117 33.78 -28.85 9.34
N CYS A 1118 32.58 -29.29 9.70
CA CYS A 1118 31.37 -29.13 8.89
C CYS A 1118 30.15 -28.92 9.81
N GLU A 1119 30.21 -27.87 10.62
CA GLU A 1119 29.18 -27.51 11.60
C GLU A 1119 28.05 -26.70 10.97
N TRP A 1120 28.32 -25.87 9.96
CA TRP A 1120 27.36 -24.97 9.32
C TRP A 1120 26.74 -25.58 8.07
N HIS A 1121 25.40 -25.54 8.01
CA HIS A 1121 24.60 -26.09 6.91
C HIS A 1121 23.51 -25.10 6.48
N TYR A 1122 23.20 -25.08 5.18
CA TYR A 1122 22.00 -24.40 4.69
C TYR A 1122 20.74 -25.14 5.15
N GLN A 1123 19.84 -24.42 5.81
CA GLN A 1123 18.48 -24.86 6.11
C GLN A 1123 17.52 -23.97 5.31
N PRO A 1124 16.71 -24.52 4.39
CA PRO A 1124 15.71 -23.72 3.67
C PRO A 1124 14.65 -23.14 4.62
N CYS A 1125 14.36 -23.84 5.72
CA CYS A 1125 13.40 -23.44 6.74
C CYS A 1125 13.95 -23.92 8.08
N GLY A 1126 14.70 -23.04 8.77
CA GLY A 1126 15.62 -23.41 9.83
C GLY A 1126 14.97 -23.72 11.19
N ALA A 1127 15.65 -23.34 12.26
CA ALA A 1127 15.15 -23.58 13.61
C ALA A 1127 14.15 -22.47 14.03
N PRO A 1128 12.96 -22.81 14.57
CA PRO A 1128 12.00 -21.82 15.09
C PRO A 1128 12.53 -21.09 16.33
N CYS A 1129 13.42 -21.74 17.10
CA CYS A 1129 14.14 -21.13 18.20
C CYS A 1129 15.50 -21.82 18.38
N MET A 1130 16.58 -21.06 18.55
CA MET A 1130 17.93 -21.59 18.80
C MET A 1130 18.36 -21.42 20.26
N LYS A 1131 19.25 -22.32 20.70
CA LYS A 1131 20.06 -22.13 21.91
C LYS A 1131 21.31 -21.33 21.55
N THR A 1132 21.27 -20.04 21.82
CA THR A 1132 22.42 -19.15 21.62
C THR A 1132 22.95 -18.66 22.97
N CYS A 1133 24.07 -17.94 22.99
CA CYS A 1133 24.52 -17.31 24.24
C CYS A 1133 23.67 -16.10 24.66
N LYS A 1134 22.94 -15.46 23.73
CA LYS A 1134 21.90 -14.47 24.04
C LYS A 1134 20.58 -15.14 24.48
N ASN A 1135 20.37 -16.42 24.14
CA ASN A 1135 19.27 -17.24 24.63
C ASN A 1135 19.68 -18.67 25.07
N PRO A 1136 20.37 -18.85 26.21
CA PRO A 1136 20.83 -20.17 26.65
C PRO A 1136 19.69 -21.15 26.95
N SER A 1137 18.51 -20.61 27.27
CA SER A 1137 17.31 -21.41 27.56
C SER A 1137 16.76 -22.15 26.34
N GLY A 1138 17.01 -21.63 25.12
CA GLY A 1138 16.38 -22.10 23.89
C GLY A 1138 14.87 -21.83 23.84
N ARG A 1139 14.35 -20.90 24.63
CA ARG A 1139 12.94 -20.49 24.64
C ARG A 1139 12.79 -19.12 23.98
N CYS A 1140 11.86 -18.99 23.05
CA CYS A 1140 11.53 -17.74 22.39
C CYS A 1140 10.33 -17.09 23.11
N LEU A 1141 10.18 -15.77 22.99
CA LEU A 1141 9.06 -15.04 23.59
C LEU A 1141 7.77 -15.39 22.84
N HIS A 1142 7.86 -15.47 21.51
CA HIS A 1142 6.83 -15.97 20.61
C HIS A 1142 7.32 -17.22 19.84
N GLU A 1143 6.43 -18.15 19.49
CA GLU A 1143 6.75 -19.28 18.60
C GLU A 1143 6.71 -18.81 17.14
N LEU A 1144 7.87 -18.55 16.56
CA LEU A 1144 8.03 -18.26 15.13
C LEU A 1144 8.26 -19.54 14.32
N ARG A 1145 8.01 -19.49 13.00
CA ARG A 1145 8.44 -20.55 12.07
C ARG A 1145 9.95 -20.44 11.83
N GLY A 1146 10.59 -21.54 11.45
CA GLY A 1146 12.02 -21.57 11.17
C GLY A 1146 12.37 -20.79 9.91
N LEU A 1147 13.20 -19.76 10.02
CA LEU A 1147 13.55 -18.88 8.90
C LEU A 1147 14.67 -19.45 8.03
N GLU A 1148 14.71 -19.08 6.75
CA GLU A 1148 15.76 -19.51 5.81
C GLU A 1148 17.17 -19.06 6.28
N GLY A 1149 18.19 -19.89 6.07
CA GLY A 1149 19.58 -19.44 6.08
C GLY A 1149 20.61 -20.48 6.46
N CYS A 1150 21.76 -20.01 6.95
CA CYS A 1150 22.82 -20.87 7.47
C CYS A 1150 22.62 -21.10 8.97
N TYR A 1151 22.69 -22.37 9.40
CA TYR A 1151 22.51 -22.76 10.80
C TYR A 1151 23.65 -23.69 11.25
N PRO A 1152 24.19 -23.50 12.47
CA PRO A 1152 25.20 -24.36 13.04
C PRO A 1152 24.57 -25.58 13.74
N ASN A 1153 25.11 -26.76 13.47
CA ASN A 1153 24.73 -28.02 14.12
C ASN A 1153 25.62 -28.25 15.36
N CYS A 1154 25.44 -27.43 16.39
CA CYS A 1154 26.29 -27.42 17.56
C CYS A 1154 26.33 -28.80 18.29
N PRO A 1155 27.53 -29.36 18.56
CA PRO A 1155 27.65 -30.70 19.13
C PRO A 1155 27.30 -30.70 20.63
N LYS A 1156 26.92 -31.87 21.18
CA LYS A 1156 26.40 -31.99 22.56
C LYS A 1156 27.35 -31.50 23.67
N ASN A 1157 28.65 -31.43 23.41
CA ASN A 1157 29.68 -30.91 24.31
C ASN A 1157 29.92 -29.40 24.18
N LYS A 1158 29.36 -28.76 23.14
CA LYS A 1158 29.36 -27.31 22.89
C LYS A 1158 27.95 -26.86 22.46
N PRO A 1159 26.93 -26.97 23.32
CA PRO A 1159 25.52 -26.95 22.90
C PRO A 1159 24.93 -25.54 22.69
N TYR A 1160 25.71 -24.48 22.88
CA TYR A 1160 25.28 -23.10 22.71
C TYR A 1160 25.97 -22.48 21.50
N PHE A 1161 25.21 -21.76 20.69
CA PHE A 1161 25.77 -20.96 19.60
C PHE A 1161 26.12 -19.54 20.09
N ASP A 1162 27.38 -19.14 19.96
CA ASP A 1162 27.80 -17.76 20.20
C ASP A 1162 27.59 -16.93 18.92
N GLU A 1163 26.61 -16.01 18.97
CA GLU A 1163 26.23 -15.13 17.87
C GLU A 1163 27.27 -14.04 17.56
N GLU A 1164 28.22 -13.77 18.46
CA GLU A 1164 29.27 -12.75 18.25
C GLU A 1164 30.54 -13.35 17.67
N THR A 1165 30.95 -14.53 18.14
CA THR A 1165 32.11 -15.24 17.58
C THR A 1165 31.77 -16.17 16.41
N MET A 1166 30.48 -16.38 16.11
CA MET A 1166 29.97 -17.30 15.09
C MET A 1166 30.45 -18.76 15.30
N THR A 1167 30.57 -19.21 16.55
CA THR A 1167 31.05 -20.56 16.89
C THR A 1167 30.21 -21.25 17.97
N CYS A 1168 30.26 -22.59 18.02
CA CYS A 1168 29.63 -23.36 19.08
C CYS A 1168 30.52 -23.44 20.33
N VAL A 1169 29.96 -23.12 21.50
CA VAL A 1169 30.65 -23.03 22.80
C VAL A 1169 30.01 -23.92 23.87
N ALA A 1170 30.82 -24.34 24.85
CA ALA A 1170 30.41 -25.24 25.94
C ALA A 1170 29.70 -24.52 27.09
N ASP A 1171 30.09 -23.28 27.33
CA ASP A 1171 29.50 -22.35 28.28
C ASP A 1171 29.50 -20.97 27.64
N CYS A 1172 28.59 -20.10 28.05
CA CYS A 1172 28.42 -18.78 27.48
C CYS A 1172 29.17 -17.73 28.30
N GLY A 1173 29.74 -16.75 27.59
CA GLY A 1173 30.28 -15.55 28.22
C GLY A 1173 29.20 -14.73 28.95
N CYS A 1174 29.66 -13.72 29.69
CA CYS A 1174 28.79 -12.77 30.39
C CYS A 1174 28.77 -11.42 29.68
#